data_AF-A0A4P7XK72-F1
#
_entry.id   AF-A0A4P7XK72-F1
#
_cell.length_a   1.000
_cell.length_b   1.000
_cell.length_c   1.000
_cell.angle_alpha   90.00
_cell.angle_beta   90.00
_cell.angle_gamma   90.00
#
_symmetry.space_group_name_H-M   'P 1'
#
loop_
_entity.id
_entity.type
_entity.pdbx_description
1 polymer ?
#
loop_
_entity_poly.entity_id
_entity_poly.type
_entity_poly.pdbx_seq_one_letter_code
_entity_poly.pdbx_strand_id
1 'polypeptide(L)'
;MDLKLKFRQAALMFAISSTLVACSGGGGDSDDDSVSGGSDGGDGGVKLVGMVKVIDGYLAGAEVYADQNGNGAIDAGEPLLGETDTRGNFVVPEDYRSTDLAAKAVAGSTVDLDSGVIKADFVLSSEGGSAVITPFTHLANLTGVSLDQIAAELGVDPSLVRGDYIAAKASNESQAKKAHAAARYIVSELIKETSAATIRSSLPAVSSRIDELVAAGTNADDINLAYETDGSIANGPSTRLAYTQDMLLSVPQWTWFNLGDDGNLTQGFMRFTADNQVCVQSQPFHLVNDVDPLHDEVCVTGYEISPDGKLTTQLMTDDGAYSLVYVDRNQVDGETVVTSLAVSDSGALVWTDSRTELKAPESFAVDGTADYHFVFDDDSAAEVVEAHFTTDRFEVNGSDIYSVAGQDIELNRGVFKNTDGIVHHTWKGEPVADVVAFDDPDSELVHVRIQPTDGDNYEEFLLTYRHTPDLDLMYNGRTENSGISLLNESLFLQSRNETLARVIFEQWSAKVPDLDIEGTWYFGTGGNDPLHAVTFLPNGQFAMLIAGEAVSDGESGAEWGSYIWDHETDEFEASVSIDSNGTWGFSSGGLGLFDIDATGRTAEYTDEADEETVGLVRVVTDPENSLIGTWYDTVDGSDAVDAVITFFPDGRYLLGHSGVGEEGCLGIDHGSYQWDQSTSAISVAPITTTTECNLHDTDDPILSATVTDGQLVLQSAGDSVSLSRVE
;
A
#
# COMPACT_ATOMS: atom_id res chain seq x y z
N MET A 1 20.67 26.26 24.55
CA MET A 1 19.84 26.26 25.77
C MET A 1 18.79 25.20 25.47
N ASP A 2 18.81 24.05 26.14
CA ASP A 2 18.24 22.76 25.64
C ASP A 2 16.78 22.86 25.18
N LEU A 3 16.42 22.15 24.11
CA LEU A 3 15.05 22.03 23.59
C LEU A 3 14.10 21.45 24.68
N LYS A 4 14.56 20.49 25.51
CA LYS A 4 13.87 20.05 26.75
C LYS A 4 13.71 21.12 27.84
N LEU A 5 14.49 22.21 27.79
CA LEU A 5 14.44 23.28 28.79
C LEU A 5 13.42 24.37 28.45
N LYS A 6 12.95 24.46 27.20
CA LYS A 6 11.79 25.29 26.85
C LYS A 6 10.49 24.67 27.43
N PHE A 7 10.43 23.33 27.49
CA PHE A 7 9.37 22.55 28.17
C PHE A 7 9.35 22.52 29.71
N ARG A 8 10.25 23.23 30.44
CA ARG A 8 10.26 23.15 31.93
C ARG A 8 10.69 24.44 32.64
N GLN A 9 9.71 25.25 33.04
CA GLN A 9 9.81 26.08 34.25
C GLN A 9 8.51 26.10 35.07
N ALA A 10 8.34 25.09 35.94
CA ALA A 10 7.46 25.21 37.10
C ALA A 10 8.31 25.20 38.38
N ALA A 11 8.48 26.37 38.99
CA ALA A 11 8.25 26.64 40.43
C ALA A 11 9.01 27.90 40.92
N LEU A 12 8.30 28.83 41.57
CA LEU A 12 8.19 28.91 43.05
C LEU A 12 7.85 30.33 43.56
N MET A 13 6.70 30.48 44.24
CA MET A 13 6.54 30.99 45.63
C MET A 13 5.19 31.68 45.89
N PHE A 14 4.39 31.12 46.80
CA PHE A 14 4.05 31.83 48.06
C PHE A 14 3.62 30.83 49.14
N ALA A 15 4.30 30.88 50.28
CA ALA A 15 4.03 30.10 51.48
C ALA A 15 2.93 30.76 52.33
N ILE A 16 1.98 29.99 52.89
CA ILE A 16 1.50 30.13 54.27
C ILE A 16 1.16 28.76 54.88
N SER A 17 1.72 28.56 56.07
CA SER A 17 1.63 27.47 57.04
C SER A 17 0.22 26.96 57.39
N SER A 18 0.09 25.64 57.63
CA SER A 18 -0.52 25.07 58.87
C SER A 18 -0.27 23.55 58.98
N THR A 19 0.05 23.14 60.20
CA THR A 19 0.46 21.84 60.74
C THR A 19 -0.60 20.72 60.74
N LEU A 20 -0.23 19.43 60.55
CA LEU A 20 -0.19 18.36 61.59
C LEU A 20 0.04 16.93 61.00
N VAL A 21 1.18 16.32 61.38
CA VAL A 21 1.44 14.90 61.78
C VAL A 21 0.60 13.75 61.17
N ALA A 22 1.25 12.81 60.47
CA ALA A 22 1.58 11.44 60.95
C ALA A 22 2.26 10.55 59.88
N CYS A 23 3.32 9.85 60.31
CA CYS A 23 3.87 8.52 59.94
C CYS A 23 3.27 7.76 58.73
N SER A 24 4.01 7.00 57.90
CA SER A 24 5.28 6.29 58.12
C SER A 24 5.75 5.56 56.85
N GLY A 25 7.08 5.55 56.63
CA GLY A 25 7.88 4.42 56.09
C GLY A 25 7.91 4.28 54.56
N GLY A 26 9.06 4.11 53.90
CA GLY A 26 10.43 3.87 54.34
C GLY A 26 11.13 2.85 53.41
N GLY A 27 12.37 3.15 53.02
CA GLY A 27 13.34 2.25 52.34
C GLY A 27 13.55 2.64 50.87
N GLY A 28 14.74 2.84 50.33
CA GLY A 28 16.14 2.62 50.76
C GLY A 28 16.92 2.48 49.44
N ASP A 29 17.70 3.48 49.04
CA ASP A 29 19.17 3.57 49.24
C ASP A 29 19.95 2.60 48.34
N SER A 30 20.63 3.12 47.31
CA SER A 30 22.05 2.80 46.99
C SER A 30 22.59 3.83 46.00
N ASP A 31 23.74 4.39 46.38
CA ASP A 31 24.51 5.42 45.72
C ASP A 31 25.10 5.04 44.35
N ASP A 32 25.23 6.11 43.57
CA ASP A 32 26.22 6.40 42.53
C ASP A 32 27.64 5.88 42.87
N ASP A 33 28.35 5.36 41.86
CA ASP A 33 29.73 5.82 41.66
C ASP A 33 30.25 5.63 40.22
N SER A 34 30.78 6.74 39.75
CA SER A 34 31.33 7.08 38.45
C SER A 34 32.57 6.26 38.00
N VAL A 35 32.70 6.04 36.68
CA VAL A 35 33.99 6.12 35.97
C VAL A 35 33.81 6.78 34.59
N SER A 36 34.57 7.84 34.41
CA SER A 36 34.77 8.71 33.26
C SER A 36 35.70 8.16 32.16
N GLY A 37 35.45 8.59 30.91
CA GLY A 37 36.43 8.75 29.82
C GLY A 37 36.20 7.80 28.63
N GLY A 38 36.15 8.24 27.38
CA GLY A 38 36.42 9.53 26.75
C GLY A 38 36.10 9.45 25.24
N SER A 39 36.04 10.62 24.61
CA SER A 39 35.62 10.94 23.24
C SER A 39 36.25 10.14 22.10
N ASP A 40 35.41 9.79 21.12
CA ASP A 40 35.52 10.02 19.67
C ASP A 40 34.20 9.45 19.09
N GLY A 41 33.33 10.17 18.39
CA GLY A 41 33.57 11.04 17.25
C GLY A 41 33.19 10.30 15.97
N GLY A 42 31.93 10.38 15.54
CA GLY A 42 31.49 9.82 14.24
C GLY A 42 30.02 9.44 14.18
N ASP A 43 29.21 10.35 13.63
CA ASP A 43 28.08 10.14 12.70
C ASP A 43 27.26 8.84 12.80
N GLY A 44 25.97 8.96 13.11
CA GLY A 44 25.06 7.83 13.16
C GLY A 44 23.60 8.27 13.04
N GLY A 45 23.08 8.30 11.82
CA GLY A 45 21.64 8.13 11.60
C GLY A 45 21.17 6.86 12.32
N VAL A 46 19.98 6.91 12.94
CA VAL A 46 19.46 5.79 13.72
C VAL A 46 19.21 4.62 12.78
N LYS A 47 20.20 3.74 12.68
CA LYS A 47 20.12 2.47 11.99
C LYS A 47 19.10 1.61 12.75
N LEU A 48 17.92 1.37 12.18
CA LEU A 48 16.95 0.42 12.74
C LEU A 48 17.65 -0.93 12.91
N VAL A 49 17.97 -1.30 14.15
CA VAL A 49 18.86 -2.41 14.44
C VAL A 49 18.13 -3.72 14.15
N GLY A 50 18.58 -4.44 13.12
CA GLY A 50 18.12 -5.79 12.81
C GLY A 50 17.04 -5.90 11.74
N MET A 51 16.71 -4.84 10.99
CA MET A 51 15.86 -4.98 9.80
C MET A 51 16.69 -5.48 8.60
N VAL A 52 16.16 -6.46 7.88
CA VAL A 52 16.70 -6.97 6.61
C VAL A 52 15.60 -6.95 5.54
N LYS A 53 15.96 -6.70 4.29
CA LYS A 53 15.02 -6.79 3.16
C LYS A 53 15.42 -7.89 2.18
N VAL A 54 14.47 -8.70 1.73
CA VAL A 54 14.70 -9.78 0.75
C VAL A 54 14.30 -9.29 -0.65
N ILE A 55 15.23 -9.35 -1.60
CA ILE A 55 15.12 -8.63 -2.88
C ILE A 55 15.62 -9.50 -4.06
N ASP A 56 14.72 -9.99 -4.91
CA ASP A 56 14.88 -10.18 -6.37
C ASP A 56 14.18 -9.01 -7.09
N GLY A 57 12.84 -9.04 -7.15
CA GLY A 57 12.02 -7.91 -6.70
C GLY A 57 11.77 -8.00 -5.19
N TYR A 58 11.03 -7.09 -4.57
CA TYR A 58 10.68 -7.27 -3.16
C TYR A 58 9.90 -8.60 -3.00
N LEU A 59 10.37 -9.49 -2.12
CA LEU A 59 9.77 -10.82 -1.95
C LEU A 59 8.87 -10.84 -0.72
N ALA A 60 7.56 -10.86 -0.92
CA ALA A 60 6.56 -10.98 0.13
C ALA A 60 6.28 -12.43 0.50
N GLY A 61 6.17 -12.74 1.80
CA GLY A 61 5.91 -14.10 2.29
C GLY A 61 7.05 -15.08 2.00
N ALA A 62 8.30 -14.60 1.98
CA ALA A 62 9.48 -15.45 1.91
C ALA A 62 9.89 -15.91 3.32
N GLU A 63 10.13 -17.21 3.49
CA GLU A 63 10.54 -17.79 4.78
C GLU A 63 12.01 -17.45 5.08
N VAL A 64 12.30 -16.85 6.24
CA VAL A 64 13.65 -16.47 6.65
C VAL A 64 14.20 -17.41 7.72
N TYR A 65 15.34 -18.03 7.44
CA TYR A 65 16.04 -18.99 8.32
C TYR A 65 17.36 -18.42 8.82
N ALA A 66 17.79 -18.85 10.01
CA ALA A 66 19.19 -18.65 10.43
C ALA A 66 20.07 -19.75 9.82
N ASP A 67 20.92 -19.37 8.87
CA ASP A 67 21.96 -20.23 8.27
C ASP A 67 23.13 -20.33 9.26
N GLN A 68 23.04 -21.28 10.18
CA GLN A 68 23.99 -21.40 11.28
C GLN A 68 25.35 -21.90 10.80
N ASN A 69 25.39 -22.54 9.63
CA ASN A 69 26.60 -23.14 9.09
C ASN A 69 27.24 -22.31 7.96
N GLY A 70 26.57 -21.24 7.53
CA GLY A 70 27.06 -20.24 6.57
C GLY A 70 27.29 -20.84 5.19
N ASN A 71 26.48 -21.82 4.78
CA ASN A 71 26.64 -22.47 3.46
C ASN A 71 25.70 -21.91 2.39
N GLY A 72 24.82 -20.98 2.76
CA GLY A 72 23.85 -20.35 1.88
C GLY A 72 22.71 -21.27 1.45
N ALA A 73 22.48 -22.37 2.16
CA ALA A 73 21.37 -23.30 1.95
C ALA A 73 20.56 -23.45 3.25
N ILE A 74 19.37 -24.06 3.16
CA ILE A 74 18.54 -24.36 4.32
C ILE A 74 18.73 -25.84 4.68
N ASP A 75 19.36 -26.08 5.83
CA ASP A 75 19.67 -27.40 6.32
C ASP A 75 18.72 -27.89 7.43
N ALA A 76 18.68 -29.21 7.61
CA ALA A 76 17.87 -29.82 8.64
C ALA A 76 18.33 -29.39 10.05
N GLY A 77 17.46 -28.69 10.77
CA GLY A 77 17.71 -28.21 12.13
C GLY A 77 18.01 -26.71 12.23
N GLU A 78 18.10 -26.02 11.10
CA GLU A 78 18.17 -24.56 11.08
C GLU A 78 16.81 -23.95 11.40
N PRO A 79 16.74 -22.94 12.29
CA PRO A 79 15.47 -22.38 12.74
C PRO A 79 14.86 -21.46 11.69
N LEU A 80 13.58 -21.68 11.38
CA LEU A 80 12.72 -20.68 10.74
C LEU A 80 12.49 -19.54 11.75
N LEU A 81 12.81 -18.32 11.33
CA LEU A 81 12.68 -17.11 12.15
C LEU A 81 11.34 -16.40 11.91
N GLY A 82 10.77 -16.53 10.72
CA GLY A 82 9.49 -15.96 10.32
C GLY A 82 9.41 -15.76 8.80
N GLU A 83 8.47 -14.94 8.36
CA GLU A 83 8.24 -14.62 6.95
C GLU A 83 8.41 -13.12 6.71
N THR A 84 8.76 -12.73 5.49
CA THR A 84 8.79 -11.32 5.10
C THR A 84 7.39 -10.74 4.98
N ASP A 85 7.26 -9.44 5.28
CA ASP A 85 6.02 -8.69 5.05
C ASP A 85 5.75 -8.50 3.54
N THR A 86 4.63 -7.85 3.21
CA THR A 86 4.20 -7.53 1.84
C THR A 86 5.15 -6.65 1.04
N ARG A 87 6.18 -6.07 1.67
CA ARG A 87 7.22 -5.24 1.04
C ARG A 87 8.60 -5.89 1.12
N GLY A 88 8.67 -7.16 1.52
CA GLY A 88 9.90 -7.93 1.63
C GLY A 88 10.76 -7.61 2.85
N ASN A 89 10.26 -6.86 3.84
CA ASN A 89 11.00 -6.58 5.07
C ASN A 89 10.87 -7.73 6.07
N PHE A 90 11.91 -7.89 6.88
CA PHE A 90 11.92 -8.82 8.00
C PHE A 90 12.71 -8.25 9.16
N VAL A 91 12.17 -8.37 10.38
CA VAL A 91 12.86 -7.97 11.61
C VAL A 91 13.59 -9.17 12.20
N VAL A 92 14.91 -9.18 12.08
CA VAL A 92 15.77 -10.24 12.59
C VAL A 92 15.79 -10.21 14.13
N PRO A 93 15.43 -11.33 14.80
CA PRO A 93 15.48 -11.39 16.26
C PRO A 93 16.90 -11.16 16.78
N GLU A 94 17.02 -10.54 17.95
CA GLU A 94 18.30 -10.06 18.50
C GLU A 94 19.39 -11.14 18.52
N ASP A 95 19.03 -12.37 18.91
CA ASP A 95 19.94 -13.52 19.01
C ASP A 95 20.54 -13.95 17.65
N TYR A 96 19.92 -13.56 16.53
CA TYR A 96 20.31 -13.96 15.18
C TYR A 96 20.89 -12.83 14.33
N ARG A 97 20.98 -11.60 14.85
CA ARG A 97 21.43 -10.41 14.08
C ARG A 97 22.83 -10.52 13.48
N SER A 98 23.70 -11.35 14.04
CA SER A 98 25.05 -11.63 13.53
C SER A 98 25.20 -12.99 12.86
N THR A 99 24.11 -13.74 12.71
CA THR A 99 24.10 -15.05 12.04
C THR A 99 23.80 -14.82 10.56
N ASP A 100 24.42 -15.61 9.69
CA ASP A 100 24.06 -15.62 8.27
C ASP A 100 22.59 -16.01 8.11
N LEU A 101 21.94 -15.48 7.07
CA LEU A 101 20.52 -15.69 6.85
C LEU A 101 20.30 -16.33 5.48
N ALA A 102 19.30 -17.20 5.40
CA ALA A 102 18.80 -17.76 4.15
C ALA A 102 17.30 -17.49 4.04
N ALA A 103 16.87 -16.86 2.95
CA ALA A 103 15.47 -16.63 2.64
C ALA A 103 15.02 -17.59 1.54
N LYS A 104 13.92 -18.31 1.77
CA LYS A 104 13.29 -19.19 0.80
C LYS A 104 12.07 -18.53 0.20
N ALA A 105 12.08 -18.36 -1.12
CA ALA A 105 10.85 -18.14 -1.87
C ALA A 105 10.17 -19.50 -2.12
N VAL A 106 8.92 -19.63 -1.69
CA VAL A 106 8.13 -20.87 -1.76
C VAL A 106 7.14 -20.77 -2.91
N ALA A 107 7.16 -21.75 -3.80
CA ALA A 107 6.26 -21.80 -4.94
C ALA A 107 4.79 -21.84 -4.50
N GLY A 108 3.97 -20.96 -5.08
CA GLY A 108 2.55 -20.85 -4.75
C GLY A 108 2.25 -20.16 -3.41
N SER A 109 3.26 -19.63 -2.70
CA SER A 109 3.06 -18.90 -1.43
C SER A 109 3.79 -17.56 -1.39
N THR A 110 5.02 -17.48 -1.90
CA THR A 110 5.77 -16.23 -1.98
C THR A 110 5.37 -15.43 -3.22
N VAL A 111 5.23 -14.11 -3.07
CA VAL A 111 4.96 -13.17 -4.16
C VAL A 111 6.19 -12.29 -4.38
N ASP A 112 6.70 -12.27 -5.59
CA ASP A 112 7.68 -11.28 -6.03
C ASP A 112 6.92 -10.08 -6.61
N LEU A 113 7.10 -8.88 -6.03
CA LEU A 113 6.40 -7.69 -6.48
C LEU A 113 6.75 -7.29 -7.93
N ASP A 114 7.86 -7.80 -8.48
CA ASP A 114 8.19 -7.60 -9.89
C ASP A 114 7.57 -8.66 -10.80
N SER A 115 7.21 -9.86 -10.32
CA SER A 115 6.80 -10.98 -11.19
C SER A 115 5.57 -11.78 -10.80
N GLY A 116 4.94 -11.44 -9.68
CA GLY A 116 3.75 -12.11 -9.14
C GLY A 116 4.09 -13.35 -8.31
N VAL A 117 3.14 -14.29 -8.23
CA VAL A 117 3.30 -15.52 -7.46
C VAL A 117 4.44 -16.36 -8.03
N ILE A 118 5.42 -16.68 -7.20
CA ILE A 118 6.55 -17.52 -7.58
C ILE A 118 6.08 -18.94 -7.93
N LYS A 119 6.55 -19.48 -9.06
CA LYS A 119 6.16 -20.80 -9.57
C LYS A 119 7.17 -21.91 -9.27
N ALA A 120 8.35 -21.57 -8.74
CA ALA A 120 9.40 -22.53 -8.39
C ALA A 120 10.19 -22.05 -7.16
N ASP A 121 10.46 -22.96 -6.23
CA ASP A 121 11.25 -22.65 -5.03
C ASP A 121 12.66 -22.15 -5.39
N PHE A 122 13.15 -21.15 -4.66
CA PHE A 122 14.57 -20.78 -4.67
C PHE A 122 14.99 -20.21 -3.31
N VAL A 123 16.31 -20.21 -3.07
CA VAL A 123 16.91 -19.71 -1.82
C VAL A 123 17.89 -18.61 -2.14
N LEU A 124 17.83 -17.52 -1.39
CA LEU A 124 18.81 -16.44 -1.36
C LEU A 124 19.46 -16.40 0.02
N SER A 125 20.71 -15.97 0.14
CA SER A 125 21.39 -15.86 1.43
C SER A 125 22.23 -14.61 1.56
N SER A 126 22.55 -14.22 2.78
CA SER A 126 23.47 -13.13 3.07
C SER A 126 24.24 -13.38 4.35
N GLU A 127 25.38 -12.69 4.48
CA GLU A 127 26.17 -12.71 5.72
C GLU A 127 25.44 -11.98 6.86
N GLY A 128 25.70 -12.41 8.09
CA GLY A 128 25.12 -11.79 9.28
C GLY A 128 25.40 -10.29 9.37
N GLY A 129 24.36 -9.52 9.66
CA GLY A 129 24.42 -8.06 9.73
C GLY A 129 24.26 -7.33 8.39
N SER A 130 24.06 -8.05 7.27
CA SER A 130 23.64 -7.46 6.01
C SER A 130 22.24 -6.82 6.15
N ALA A 131 22.05 -5.66 5.52
CA ALA A 131 20.74 -5.00 5.45
C ALA A 131 19.82 -5.62 4.37
N VAL A 132 20.38 -6.47 3.50
CA VAL A 132 19.65 -7.10 2.40
C VAL A 132 20.01 -8.58 2.23
N ILE A 133 19.07 -9.36 1.73
CA ILE A 133 19.25 -10.70 1.16
C ILE A 133 18.89 -10.59 -0.31
N THR A 134 19.90 -10.63 -1.20
CA THR A 134 19.72 -10.47 -2.65
C THR A 134 20.40 -11.59 -3.44
N PRO A 135 20.13 -11.74 -4.74
CA PRO A 135 20.89 -12.61 -5.63
C PRO A 135 22.39 -12.35 -5.60
N PHE A 136 22.81 -11.10 -5.35
CA PHE A 136 24.22 -10.75 -5.23
C PHE A 136 24.86 -11.21 -3.92
N THR A 137 24.17 -11.01 -2.79
CA THR A 137 24.68 -11.52 -1.49
C THR A 137 24.72 -13.04 -1.50
N HIS A 138 23.74 -13.69 -2.12
CA HIS A 138 23.70 -15.14 -2.24
C HIS A 138 24.87 -15.66 -3.07
N LEU A 139 25.10 -15.05 -4.24
CA LEU A 139 26.21 -15.43 -5.10
C LEU A 139 27.57 -15.18 -4.44
N ALA A 140 27.72 -14.09 -3.70
CA ALA A 140 28.91 -13.79 -2.90
C ALA A 140 29.16 -14.89 -1.86
N ASN A 141 28.13 -15.29 -1.12
CA ASN A 141 28.21 -16.32 -0.09
C ASN A 141 28.63 -17.68 -0.69
N LEU A 142 27.96 -18.14 -1.75
CA LEU A 142 28.24 -19.44 -2.39
C LEU A 142 29.61 -19.53 -3.07
N THR A 143 30.12 -18.41 -3.58
CA THR A 143 31.39 -18.41 -4.35
C THR A 143 32.57 -17.89 -3.55
N GLY A 144 32.34 -17.32 -2.37
CA GLY A 144 33.35 -16.71 -1.50
C GLY A 144 34.01 -15.45 -2.07
N VAL A 145 33.38 -14.78 -3.04
CA VAL A 145 33.88 -13.49 -3.53
C VAL A 145 33.19 -12.31 -2.88
N SER A 146 33.92 -11.20 -2.78
CA SER A 146 33.38 -9.94 -2.27
C SER A 146 32.31 -9.37 -3.20
N LEU A 147 31.32 -8.69 -2.64
CA LEU A 147 30.34 -7.89 -3.38
C LEU A 147 31.01 -6.83 -4.28
N ASP A 148 32.13 -6.23 -3.88
CA ASP A 148 32.89 -5.29 -4.73
C ASP A 148 33.36 -5.93 -6.03
N GLN A 149 33.70 -7.22 -5.99
CA GLN A 149 34.11 -7.97 -7.18
C GLN A 149 32.91 -8.24 -8.08
N ILE A 150 31.75 -8.60 -7.52
CA ILE A 150 30.51 -8.76 -8.28
C ILE A 150 30.11 -7.44 -8.94
N ALA A 151 30.18 -6.32 -8.20
CA ALA A 151 29.93 -4.98 -8.73
C ALA A 151 30.87 -4.64 -9.90
N ALA A 152 32.16 -4.97 -9.79
CA ALA A 152 33.14 -4.76 -10.84
C ALA A 152 32.89 -5.65 -12.07
N GLU A 153 32.48 -6.91 -11.87
CA GLU A 153 32.09 -7.84 -12.95
C GLU A 153 30.84 -7.33 -13.71
N LEU A 154 29.92 -6.64 -13.01
CA LEU A 154 28.74 -6.01 -13.58
C LEU A 154 28.99 -4.59 -14.12
N GLY A 155 30.05 -3.92 -13.68
CA GLY A 155 30.31 -2.52 -14.02
C GLY A 155 29.32 -1.53 -13.40
N VAL A 156 28.87 -1.80 -12.17
CA VAL A 156 27.93 -0.96 -11.40
C VAL A 156 28.59 -0.43 -10.12
N ASP A 157 28.01 0.61 -9.50
CA ASP A 157 28.46 1.09 -8.20
C ASP A 157 28.33 -0.02 -7.12
N PRO A 158 29.35 -0.23 -6.25
CA PRO A 158 29.29 -1.26 -5.22
C PRO A 158 28.15 -1.12 -4.21
N SER A 159 27.59 0.08 -4.03
CA SER A 159 26.41 0.31 -3.18
C SER A 159 25.17 -0.43 -3.70
N LEU A 160 25.05 -0.63 -5.01
CA LEU A 160 23.89 -1.27 -5.64
C LEU A 160 23.82 -2.78 -5.36
N VAL A 161 24.96 -3.46 -5.26
CA VAL A 161 24.99 -4.90 -4.93
C VAL A 161 25.01 -5.17 -3.43
N ARG A 162 25.28 -4.13 -2.62
CA ARG A 162 25.30 -4.18 -1.14
C ARG A 162 24.00 -3.75 -0.49
N GLY A 163 23.15 -3.04 -1.23
CA GLY A 163 21.93 -2.43 -0.72
C GLY A 163 20.73 -2.75 -1.59
N ASP A 164 19.70 -1.93 -1.41
CA ASP A 164 18.43 -2.04 -2.11
C ASP A 164 18.55 -1.39 -3.51
N TYR A 165 18.82 -2.20 -4.53
CA TYR A 165 18.91 -1.72 -5.91
C TYR A 165 17.57 -1.31 -6.51
N ILE A 166 16.43 -1.63 -5.87
CA ILE A 166 15.12 -1.17 -6.31
C ILE A 166 14.94 0.28 -5.86
N ALA A 167 15.12 0.55 -4.57
CA ALA A 167 15.06 1.90 -4.01
C ALA A 167 16.13 2.83 -4.63
N ALA A 168 17.31 2.30 -4.94
CA ALA A 168 18.38 3.07 -5.58
C ALA A 168 18.03 3.59 -6.98
N LYS A 169 16.93 3.14 -7.61
CA LYS A 169 16.49 3.70 -8.90
C LYS A 169 16.14 5.19 -8.81
N ALA A 170 15.70 5.66 -7.65
CA ALA A 170 15.39 7.08 -7.42
C ALA A 170 16.62 7.99 -7.51
N SER A 171 17.81 7.48 -7.15
CA SER A 171 19.06 8.27 -7.07
C SER A 171 20.14 7.86 -8.09
N ASN A 172 20.09 6.63 -8.59
CA ASN A 172 21.03 6.06 -9.56
C ASN A 172 20.32 5.16 -10.58
N GLU A 173 19.30 5.71 -11.24
CA GLU A 173 18.36 4.99 -12.11
C GLU A 173 19.04 4.01 -13.10
N SER A 174 19.99 4.49 -13.90
CA SER A 174 20.57 3.68 -14.99
C SER A 174 21.35 2.46 -14.47
N GLN A 175 22.18 2.62 -13.44
CA GLN A 175 22.94 1.50 -12.89
C GLN A 175 22.09 0.61 -12.00
N ALA A 176 21.13 1.18 -11.27
CA ALA A 176 20.19 0.43 -10.44
C ALA A 176 19.31 -0.50 -11.29
N LYS A 177 18.75 -0.02 -12.41
CA LYS A 177 18.01 -0.87 -13.36
C LYS A 177 18.88 -1.97 -13.98
N LYS A 178 20.17 -1.68 -14.23
CA LYS A 178 21.13 -2.69 -14.70
C LYS A 178 21.40 -3.76 -13.65
N ALA A 179 21.59 -3.35 -12.38
CA ALA A 179 21.75 -4.28 -11.26
C ALA A 179 20.48 -5.14 -11.12
N HIS A 180 19.30 -4.53 -11.17
CA HIS A 180 18.03 -5.24 -11.09
C HIS A 180 17.87 -6.30 -12.19
N ALA A 181 18.15 -5.97 -13.46
CA ALA A 181 18.12 -6.93 -14.56
C ALA A 181 19.12 -8.09 -14.37
N ALA A 182 20.30 -7.82 -13.80
CA ALA A 182 21.28 -8.85 -13.47
C ALA A 182 20.84 -9.73 -12.29
N ALA A 183 20.13 -9.18 -11.30
CA ALA A 183 19.58 -9.91 -10.18
C ALA A 183 18.54 -10.96 -10.65
N ARG A 184 17.59 -10.54 -11.49
CA ARG A 184 16.61 -11.45 -12.12
C ARG A 184 17.26 -12.55 -12.96
N TYR A 185 18.34 -12.23 -13.67
CA TYR A 185 19.14 -13.24 -14.37
C TYR A 185 19.70 -14.28 -13.40
N ILE A 186 20.28 -13.86 -12.27
CA ILE A 186 20.82 -14.77 -11.27
C ILE A 186 19.70 -15.69 -10.74
N VAL A 187 18.54 -15.15 -10.36
CA VAL A 187 17.40 -15.97 -9.87
C VAL A 187 16.90 -16.94 -10.93
N SER A 188 16.73 -16.48 -12.18
CA SER A 188 16.33 -17.35 -13.29
C SER A 188 17.27 -18.54 -13.46
N GLU A 189 18.58 -18.33 -13.27
CA GLU A 189 19.58 -19.38 -13.38
C GLU A 189 19.68 -20.26 -12.13
N LEU A 190 19.42 -19.73 -10.94
CA LEU A 190 19.29 -20.52 -9.70
C LEU A 190 18.10 -21.50 -9.80
N ILE A 191 16.96 -21.04 -10.31
CA ILE A 191 15.78 -21.89 -10.56
C ILE A 191 16.09 -23.02 -11.57
N LYS A 192 16.97 -22.77 -12.54
CA LYS A 192 17.44 -23.78 -13.50
C LYS A 192 18.54 -24.69 -12.95
N GLU A 193 18.89 -24.54 -11.67
CA GLU A 193 20.00 -25.25 -11.00
C GLU A 193 21.37 -25.02 -11.67
N THR A 194 21.56 -23.88 -12.34
CA THR A 194 22.87 -23.50 -12.89
C THR A 194 23.83 -23.23 -11.74
N SER A 195 25.04 -23.81 -11.78
CA SER A 195 25.98 -23.67 -10.66
C SER A 195 26.40 -22.20 -10.44
N ALA A 196 26.52 -21.78 -9.18
CA ALA A 196 26.95 -20.44 -8.79
C ALA A 196 28.26 -20.00 -9.46
N ALA A 197 29.20 -20.93 -9.68
CA ALA A 197 30.45 -20.66 -10.41
C ALA A 197 30.21 -20.29 -11.88
N THR A 198 29.26 -20.96 -12.55
CA THR A 198 28.85 -20.65 -13.92
C THR A 198 28.15 -19.30 -13.99
N ILE A 199 27.15 -19.07 -13.12
CA ILE A 199 26.40 -17.80 -13.04
C ILE A 199 27.37 -16.63 -12.84
N ARG A 200 28.32 -16.76 -11.91
CA ARG A 200 29.31 -15.72 -11.69
C ARG A 200 30.17 -15.47 -12.93
N SER A 201 30.66 -16.55 -13.57
CA SER A 201 31.52 -16.42 -14.76
C SER A 201 30.83 -15.77 -15.96
N SER A 202 29.49 -15.77 -16.01
CA SER A 202 28.72 -15.13 -17.07
C SER A 202 28.38 -13.66 -16.79
N LEU A 203 28.52 -13.15 -15.56
CA LEU A 203 28.14 -11.76 -15.22
C LEU A 203 28.72 -10.68 -16.14
N PRO A 204 29.99 -10.76 -16.60
CA PRO A 204 30.50 -9.77 -17.57
C PRO A 204 29.79 -9.82 -18.93
N ALA A 205 29.38 -11.01 -19.39
CA ALA A 205 28.62 -11.18 -20.62
C ALA A 205 27.18 -10.69 -20.45
N VAL A 206 26.56 -10.94 -19.30
CA VAL A 206 25.24 -10.42 -18.91
C VAL A 206 25.26 -8.89 -18.90
N SER A 207 26.25 -8.30 -18.22
CA SER A 207 26.48 -6.85 -18.17
C SER A 207 26.61 -6.24 -19.57
N SER A 208 27.42 -6.85 -20.45
CA SER A 208 27.57 -6.40 -21.84
C SER A 208 26.25 -6.50 -22.61
N ARG A 209 25.49 -7.57 -22.41
CA ARG A 209 24.22 -7.79 -23.10
C ARG A 209 23.14 -6.79 -22.67
N ILE A 210 23.09 -6.45 -21.38
CA ILE A 210 22.21 -5.40 -20.87
C ILE A 210 22.56 -4.06 -21.52
N ASP A 211 23.85 -3.69 -21.55
CA ASP A 211 24.29 -2.43 -22.16
C ASP A 211 23.96 -2.35 -23.66
N GLU A 212 24.09 -3.45 -24.39
CA GLU A 212 23.69 -3.54 -25.81
C GLU A 212 22.20 -3.29 -26.01
N LEU A 213 21.33 -3.90 -25.19
CA LEU A 213 19.89 -3.75 -25.28
C LEU A 213 19.44 -2.35 -24.88
N VAL A 214 20.03 -1.79 -23.81
CA VAL A 214 19.77 -0.41 -23.39
C VAL A 214 20.20 0.59 -24.46
N ALA A 215 21.38 0.39 -25.08
CA ALA A 215 21.83 1.21 -26.20
C ALA A 215 20.93 1.09 -27.44
N ALA A 216 20.21 -0.03 -27.59
CA ALA A 216 19.19 -0.23 -28.63
C ALA A 216 17.81 0.37 -28.27
N GLY A 217 17.66 0.96 -27.08
CA GLY A 217 16.44 1.63 -26.63
C GLY A 217 15.53 0.80 -25.72
N THR A 218 15.96 -0.40 -25.31
CA THR A 218 15.20 -1.22 -24.36
C THR A 218 15.35 -0.66 -22.93
N ASN A 219 14.25 -0.53 -22.19
CA ASN A 219 14.32 -0.20 -20.77
C ASN A 219 14.93 -1.39 -20.01
N ALA A 220 15.94 -1.14 -19.17
CA ALA A 220 16.62 -2.20 -18.43
C ALA A 220 15.69 -2.97 -17.48
N ASP A 221 14.63 -2.34 -16.95
CA ASP A 221 13.63 -3.05 -16.15
C ASP A 221 12.82 -4.09 -16.96
N ASP A 222 12.79 -4.00 -18.30
CA ASP A 222 12.13 -5.00 -19.17
C ASP A 222 13.08 -6.13 -19.61
N ILE A 223 14.37 -6.00 -19.31
CA ILE A 223 15.37 -6.98 -19.73
C ILE A 223 15.31 -8.18 -18.79
N ASN A 224 15.03 -9.34 -19.39
CA ASN A 224 15.19 -10.66 -18.81
C ASN A 224 16.16 -11.45 -19.69
N LEU A 225 17.11 -12.14 -19.07
CA LEU A 225 18.17 -12.87 -19.77
C LEU A 225 18.22 -14.32 -19.32
N ALA A 226 18.76 -15.19 -20.17
CA ALA A 226 18.92 -16.61 -19.89
C ALA A 226 20.31 -17.09 -20.34
N TYR A 227 20.87 -18.04 -19.59
CA TYR A 227 22.09 -18.75 -19.98
C TYR A 227 21.74 -19.91 -20.91
N GLU A 228 22.40 -19.96 -22.06
CA GLU A 228 22.20 -21.01 -23.05
C GLU A 228 23.20 -22.16 -22.90
N THR A 229 22.83 -23.34 -23.37
CA THR A 229 23.69 -24.53 -23.30
C THR A 229 25.01 -24.40 -24.06
N ASP A 230 25.09 -23.48 -25.03
CA ASP A 230 26.31 -23.15 -25.76
C ASP A 230 27.20 -22.09 -25.08
N GLY A 231 26.78 -21.61 -23.90
CA GLY A 231 27.47 -20.61 -23.09
C GLY A 231 27.17 -19.16 -23.48
N SER A 232 26.22 -18.93 -24.40
CA SER A 232 25.77 -17.59 -24.76
C SER A 232 24.69 -17.05 -23.80
N ILE A 233 24.46 -15.73 -23.85
CA ILE A 233 23.40 -15.04 -23.11
C ILE A 233 22.31 -14.62 -24.10
N ALA A 234 21.11 -15.15 -23.94
CA ALA A 234 19.95 -14.85 -24.77
C ALA A 234 18.89 -14.05 -24.00
N ASN A 235 17.91 -13.50 -24.72
CA ASN A 235 16.74 -12.89 -24.09
C ASN A 235 15.88 -13.99 -23.47
N GLY A 236 15.56 -13.84 -22.19
CA GLY A 236 14.57 -14.66 -21.49
C GLY A 236 13.14 -14.15 -21.69
N PRO A 237 12.13 -14.92 -21.27
CA PRO A 237 10.75 -14.44 -21.21
C PRO A 237 10.64 -13.28 -20.23
N SER A 238 9.75 -12.32 -20.50
CA SER A 238 9.46 -11.26 -19.54
C SER A 238 8.72 -11.84 -18.33
N THR A 239 9.22 -11.52 -17.14
CA THR A 239 8.56 -11.83 -15.87
C THR A 239 7.92 -10.60 -15.24
N ARG A 240 8.08 -9.40 -15.83
CA ARG A 240 7.65 -8.15 -15.22
C ARG A 240 6.13 -8.03 -15.10
N LEU A 241 5.65 -7.60 -13.93
CA LEU A 241 4.27 -7.22 -13.64
C LEU A 241 4.00 -5.80 -14.19
N ALA A 242 3.98 -5.68 -15.52
CA ALA A 242 3.80 -4.42 -16.23
C ALA A 242 3.08 -4.63 -17.56
N TYR A 243 2.25 -3.65 -17.95
CA TYR A 243 1.68 -3.66 -19.28
C TYR A 243 2.79 -3.47 -20.31
N THR A 244 2.73 -4.28 -21.36
CA THR A 244 3.57 -4.11 -22.55
C THR A 244 2.69 -4.15 -23.78
N GLN A 245 3.08 -3.43 -24.82
CA GLN A 245 2.33 -3.45 -26.07
C GLN A 245 2.25 -4.87 -26.64
N ASP A 246 3.34 -5.64 -26.54
CA ASP A 246 3.36 -7.04 -26.96
C ASP A 246 2.35 -7.89 -26.18
N MET A 247 2.19 -7.69 -24.86
CA MET A 247 1.16 -8.36 -24.07
C MET A 247 -0.24 -8.00 -24.57
N LEU A 248 -0.55 -6.70 -24.68
CA LEU A 248 -1.86 -6.22 -25.08
C LEU A 248 -2.27 -6.71 -26.48
N LEU A 249 -1.31 -6.77 -27.41
CA LEU A 249 -1.51 -7.21 -28.80
C LEU A 249 -1.46 -8.74 -28.98
N SER A 250 -0.93 -9.49 -28.00
CA SER A 250 -0.85 -10.95 -28.08
C SER A 250 -2.21 -11.65 -28.00
N VAL A 251 -3.20 -10.96 -27.43
CA VAL A 251 -4.57 -11.46 -27.25
C VAL A 251 -5.49 -10.69 -28.21
N PRO A 252 -6.16 -11.38 -29.15
CA PRO A 252 -6.98 -10.73 -30.17
C PRO A 252 -8.24 -10.07 -29.62
N GLN A 253 -8.75 -10.60 -28.51
CA GLN A 253 -9.92 -10.11 -27.79
C GLN A 253 -9.80 -10.51 -26.32
N TRP A 254 -9.88 -9.53 -25.44
CA TRP A 254 -9.94 -9.69 -24.00
C TRP A 254 -11.40 -9.61 -23.56
N THR A 255 -11.76 -10.39 -22.56
CA THR A 255 -12.92 -10.11 -21.73
C THR A 255 -12.48 -9.26 -20.55
N TRP A 256 -13.32 -8.32 -20.12
CA TRP A 256 -13.05 -7.44 -18.99
C TRP A 256 -14.27 -7.34 -18.07
N PHE A 257 -14.00 -7.16 -16.77
CA PHE A 257 -14.96 -6.94 -15.69
C PHE A 257 -14.50 -5.75 -14.87
N ASN A 258 -15.40 -4.79 -14.65
CA ASN A 258 -15.18 -3.71 -13.69
C ASN A 258 -15.62 -4.16 -12.30
N LEU A 259 -14.75 -3.97 -11.31
CA LEU A 259 -15.00 -4.17 -9.88
C LEU A 259 -14.85 -2.80 -9.18
N GLY A 260 -15.75 -1.88 -9.50
CA GLY A 260 -15.87 -0.60 -8.81
C GLY A 260 -17.34 -0.28 -8.58
N ASP A 261 -17.62 0.66 -7.68
CA ASP A 261 -18.99 0.93 -7.26
C ASP A 261 -19.74 1.90 -8.19
N ASP A 262 -19.55 1.88 -9.52
CA ASP A 262 -20.31 2.75 -10.46
C ASP A 262 -21.84 2.44 -10.51
N GLY A 263 -22.35 1.70 -9.52
CA GLY A 263 -23.71 1.26 -9.35
C GLY A 263 -24.12 0.22 -10.39
N ASN A 264 -23.24 -0.18 -11.33
CA ASN A 264 -23.52 -1.15 -12.37
C ASN A 264 -22.26 -1.91 -12.77
N LEU A 265 -22.07 -3.11 -12.23
CA LEU A 265 -21.07 -4.04 -12.74
C LEU A 265 -21.14 -4.10 -14.28
N THR A 266 -20.05 -3.73 -14.94
CA THR A 266 -19.96 -3.76 -16.40
C THR A 266 -19.09 -4.91 -16.86
N GLN A 267 -19.51 -5.56 -17.95
CA GLN A 267 -18.68 -6.54 -18.63
C GLN A 267 -18.64 -6.26 -20.12
N GLY A 268 -17.64 -6.84 -20.78
CA GLY A 268 -17.62 -6.83 -22.23
C GLY A 268 -16.37 -7.42 -22.83
N PHE A 269 -16.15 -7.06 -24.08
CA PHE A 269 -14.96 -7.39 -24.82
C PHE A 269 -14.16 -6.13 -25.12
N MET A 270 -12.85 -6.26 -25.08
CA MET A 270 -11.95 -5.20 -25.50
C MET A 270 -10.80 -5.76 -26.32
N ARG A 271 -10.24 -4.94 -27.21
CA ARG A 271 -9.01 -5.28 -27.92
C ARG A 271 -8.16 -4.05 -28.17
N PHE A 272 -6.86 -4.24 -28.09
CA PHE A 272 -5.86 -3.23 -28.38
C PHE A 272 -5.36 -3.38 -29.82
N THR A 273 -5.07 -2.26 -30.48
CA THR A 273 -4.54 -2.26 -31.86
C THR A 273 -3.11 -1.71 -31.91
N ALA A 274 -2.39 -2.07 -32.97
CA ALA A 274 -1.04 -1.57 -33.23
C ALA A 274 -1.00 -0.06 -33.55
N ASP A 275 -2.15 0.54 -33.89
CA ASP A 275 -2.31 1.98 -34.12
C ASP A 275 -2.70 2.73 -32.83
N ASN A 276 -2.42 2.14 -31.66
CA ASN A 276 -2.74 2.65 -30.32
C ASN A 276 -4.23 2.94 -30.10
N GLN A 277 -5.11 2.10 -30.64
CA GLN A 277 -6.56 2.18 -30.39
C GLN A 277 -7.00 1.12 -29.40
N VAL A 278 -8.01 1.46 -28.60
CA VAL A 278 -8.77 0.49 -27.79
C VAL A 278 -10.17 0.43 -28.37
N CYS A 279 -10.62 -0.77 -28.71
CA CYS A 279 -11.97 -1.04 -29.17
C CYS A 279 -12.69 -1.82 -28.09
N VAL A 280 -13.84 -1.32 -27.62
CA VAL A 280 -14.65 -1.95 -26.58
C VAL A 280 -16.05 -2.21 -27.09
N GLN A 281 -16.58 -3.34 -26.65
CA GLN A 281 -17.96 -3.72 -26.77
C GLN A 281 -18.45 -4.06 -25.35
N SER A 282 -19.38 -3.31 -24.79
CA SER A 282 -19.82 -3.46 -23.40
C SER A 282 -21.32 -3.61 -23.26
N GLN A 283 -21.74 -4.13 -22.10
CA GLN A 283 -23.12 -4.20 -21.65
C GLN A 283 -23.16 -4.13 -20.12
N PRO A 284 -24.26 -3.65 -19.51
CA PRO A 284 -24.54 -3.91 -18.11
C PRO A 284 -24.46 -5.41 -17.83
N PHE A 285 -23.83 -5.78 -16.72
CA PHE A 285 -23.70 -7.17 -16.33
C PHE A 285 -24.89 -7.57 -15.45
N HIS A 286 -25.77 -8.43 -15.99
CA HIS A 286 -26.83 -9.09 -15.22
C HIS A 286 -26.72 -10.60 -15.44
N LEU A 287 -26.48 -11.37 -14.37
CA LEU A 287 -26.32 -12.82 -14.46
C LEU A 287 -27.64 -13.56 -14.75
N VAL A 288 -28.78 -12.95 -14.40
CA VAL A 288 -30.08 -13.61 -14.46
C VAL A 288 -30.99 -12.99 -15.54
N ASN A 289 -31.08 -13.71 -16.67
CA ASN A 289 -32.13 -13.66 -17.70
C ASN A 289 -32.37 -12.38 -18.51
N ASP A 290 -31.66 -11.28 -18.29
CA ASP A 290 -31.68 -10.11 -19.18
C ASP A 290 -30.25 -9.76 -19.61
N VAL A 291 -29.74 -10.49 -20.61
CA VAL A 291 -28.56 -10.00 -21.35
C VAL A 291 -29.07 -8.88 -22.25
N ASP A 292 -28.91 -7.64 -21.78
CA ASP A 292 -29.00 -6.49 -22.68
C ASP A 292 -28.07 -6.75 -23.87
N PRO A 293 -28.48 -6.45 -25.10
CA PRO A 293 -27.63 -6.71 -26.25
C PRO A 293 -26.33 -5.91 -26.09
N LEU A 294 -25.19 -6.59 -26.25
CA LEU A 294 -23.90 -5.93 -26.39
C LEU A 294 -24.03 -4.70 -27.28
N HIS A 295 -23.58 -3.55 -26.77
CA HIS A 295 -23.56 -2.33 -27.55
C HIS A 295 -22.66 -2.51 -28.79
N ASP A 296 -22.80 -1.63 -29.79
CA ASP A 296 -21.92 -1.63 -30.95
C ASP A 296 -20.46 -1.38 -30.52
N GLU A 297 -19.49 -2.04 -31.19
CA GLU A 297 -18.07 -1.82 -30.89
C GLU A 297 -17.70 -0.35 -31.12
N VAL A 298 -17.17 0.29 -30.08
CA VAL A 298 -16.65 1.65 -30.13
C VAL A 298 -15.13 1.60 -30.03
N CYS A 299 -14.43 2.16 -31.02
CA CYS A 299 -12.99 2.30 -30.99
C CYS A 299 -12.61 3.76 -30.72
N VAL A 300 -11.74 3.97 -29.73
CA VAL A 300 -11.10 5.27 -29.48
C VAL A 300 -9.60 5.16 -29.64
N THR A 301 -8.97 6.26 -30.00
CA THR A 301 -7.50 6.32 -30.15
C THR A 301 -6.90 6.83 -28.85
N GLY A 302 -5.81 6.24 -28.37
CA GLY A 302 -5.08 6.75 -27.22
C GLY A 302 -5.09 5.82 -26.01
N TYR A 303 -4.58 4.59 -26.17
CA TYR A 303 -3.90 4.00 -25.01
C TYR A 303 -2.42 4.35 -25.02
N GLU A 304 -1.88 4.58 -23.83
CA GLU A 304 -0.47 4.85 -23.60
C GLU A 304 0.03 3.90 -22.52
N ILE A 305 1.25 3.42 -22.70
CA ILE A 305 1.95 2.64 -21.67
C ILE A 305 3.10 3.51 -21.20
N SER A 306 3.08 3.86 -19.92
CA SER A 306 4.14 4.64 -19.32
C SER A 306 5.45 3.83 -19.25
N PRO A 307 6.62 4.47 -19.06
CA PRO A 307 7.90 3.75 -18.92
C PRO A 307 7.95 2.74 -17.76
N ASP A 308 7.16 2.99 -16.71
CA ASP A 308 6.94 2.13 -15.55
C ASP A 308 5.86 1.05 -15.79
N GLY A 309 5.24 1.02 -16.97
CA GLY A 309 4.36 -0.08 -17.38
C GLY A 309 2.90 0.09 -16.97
N LYS A 310 2.47 1.29 -16.59
CA LYS A 310 1.07 1.63 -16.34
C LYS A 310 0.34 1.89 -17.65
N LEU A 311 -0.92 1.50 -17.71
CA LEU A 311 -1.77 1.68 -18.88
C LEU A 311 -2.74 2.84 -18.64
N THR A 312 -2.73 3.83 -19.53
CA THR A 312 -3.78 4.86 -19.59
C THR A 312 -4.60 4.62 -20.85
N THR A 313 -5.92 4.72 -20.78
CA THR A 313 -6.79 4.61 -21.97
C THR A 313 -7.92 5.64 -21.92
N GLN A 314 -8.34 6.15 -23.08
CA GLN A 314 -9.45 7.11 -23.19
C GLN A 314 -10.84 6.54 -22.84
N LEU A 315 -10.98 5.22 -22.67
CA LEU A 315 -12.25 4.59 -22.29
C LEU A 315 -12.41 4.49 -20.78
N MET A 316 -11.32 4.68 -20.05
CA MET A 316 -11.20 4.45 -18.62
C MET A 316 -10.66 5.71 -17.91
N THR A 317 -10.83 6.90 -18.51
CA THR A 317 -10.19 8.15 -18.05
C THR A 317 -10.72 8.65 -16.73
N ASP A 318 -11.95 8.30 -16.38
CA ASP A 318 -12.56 8.70 -15.12
C ASP A 318 -11.87 7.98 -13.95
N ASP A 319 -11.21 6.85 -14.22
CA ASP A 319 -10.49 6.05 -13.22
C ASP A 319 -8.98 6.33 -13.12
N GLY A 320 -8.42 7.07 -14.07
CA GLY A 320 -6.98 7.35 -14.13
C GLY A 320 -6.13 6.23 -14.74
N ALA A 321 -4.86 6.09 -14.30
CA ALA A 321 -3.92 5.13 -14.87
C ALA A 321 -3.99 3.77 -14.17
N TYR A 322 -3.94 2.70 -14.95
CA TYR A 322 -4.05 1.33 -14.48
C TYR A 322 -2.67 0.74 -14.19
N SER A 323 -2.51 0.20 -12.98
CA SER A 323 -1.31 -0.50 -12.53
C SER A 323 -1.65 -1.99 -12.36
N LEU A 324 -0.88 -2.87 -12.99
CA LEU A 324 -1.04 -4.31 -12.79
C LEU A 324 -0.67 -4.69 -11.37
N VAL A 325 -1.55 -5.46 -10.74
CA VAL A 325 -1.32 -6.06 -9.41
C VAL A 325 -1.20 -7.58 -9.49
N TYR A 326 -1.72 -8.19 -10.57
CA TYR A 326 -1.58 -9.62 -10.85
C TYR A 326 -1.58 -9.90 -12.35
N VAL A 327 -0.72 -10.82 -12.78
CA VAL A 327 -0.73 -11.40 -14.13
C VAL A 327 -0.48 -12.88 -14.00
N ASP A 328 -1.26 -13.65 -14.75
CA ASP A 328 -1.12 -15.09 -14.82
C ASP A 328 -1.22 -15.58 -16.26
N ARG A 329 -0.37 -16.55 -16.61
CA ARG A 329 -0.26 -17.10 -17.97
C ARG A 329 -0.25 -18.62 -17.88
N ASN A 330 -1.42 -19.23 -18.06
CA ASN A 330 -1.57 -20.67 -17.92
C ASN A 330 -2.10 -21.34 -19.19
N GLN A 331 -1.83 -22.64 -19.32
CA GLN A 331 -2.38 -23.45 -20.40
C GLN A 331 -3.73 -24.02 -19.98
N VAL A 332 -4.78 -23.70 -20.72
CA VAL A 332 -6.13 -24.27 -20.55
C VAL A 332 -6.54 -24.88 -21.88
N ASP A 333 -6.85 -26.17 -21.90
CA ASP A 333 -7.19 -26.92 -23.12
C ASP A 333 -6.19 -26.79 -24.30
N GLY A 334 -4.91 -26.53 -23.99
CA GLY A 334 -3.85 -26.36 -24.97
C GLY A 334 -3.76 -24.96 -25.59
N GLU A 335 -4.52 -24.00 -25.07
CA GLU A 335 -4.40 -22.57 -25.38
C GLU A 335 -3.79 -21.82 -24.19
N THR A 336 -2.99 -20.81 -24.47
CA THR A 336 -2.49 -19.91 -23.41
C THR A 336 -3.60 -18.95 -23.04
N VAL A 337 -4.09 -19.05 -21.80
CA VAL A 337 -4.95 -18.06 -21.18
C VAL A 337 -4.08 -17.05 -20.46
N VAL A 338 -4.24 -15.78 -20.80
CA VAL A 338 -3.63 -14.66 -20.08
C VAL A 338 -4.72 -14.01 -19.24
N THR A 339 -4.47 -13.91 -17.94
CA THR A 339 -5.32 -13.20 -16.98
C THR A 339 -4.53 -12.06 -16.38
N SER A 340 -5.19 -10.93 -16.15
CA SER A 340 -4.60 -9.85 -15.37
C SER A 340 -5.64 -9.14 -14.50
N LEU A 341 -5.16 -8.66 -13.36
CA LEU A 341 -5.89 -7.77 -12.47
C LEU A 341 -5.10 -6.46 -12.39
N ALA A 342 -5.79 -5.34 -12.50
CA ALA A 342 -5.20 -4.03 -12.33
C ALA A 342 -6.07 -3.16 -11.43
N VAL A 343 -5.41 -2.20 -10.79
CA VAL A 343 -6.05 -1.14 -10.01
C VAL A 343 -5.81 0.20 -10.71
N SER A 344 -6.85 1.02 -10.79
CA SER A 344 -6.77 2.39 -11.31
C SER A 344 -6.22 3.37 -10.25
N ASP A 345 -6.07 4.65 -10.58
CA ASP A 345 -5.69 5.67 -9.59
C ASP A 345 -6.90 6.19 -8.77
N SER A 346 -8.13 5.84 -9.19
CA SER A 346 -9.38 6.04 -8.45
C SER A 346 -9.75 4.86 -7.53
N GLY A 347 -8.99 3.77 -7.56
CA GLY A 347 -9.31 2.56 -6.80
C GLY A 347 -10.20 1.56 -7.54
N ALA A 348 -10.65 1.81 -8.77
CA ALA A 348 -11.38 0.80 -9.54
C ALA A 348 -10.49 -0.42 -9.84
N LEU A 349 -10.96 -1.62 -9.47
CA LEU A 349 -10.31 -2.87 -9.83
C LEU A 349 -10.86 -3.39 -11.15
N VAL A 350 -9.97 -3.84 -12.05
CA VAL A 350 -10.38 -4.39 -13.34
C VAL A 350 -9.73 -5.74 -13.55
N TRP A 351 -10.59 -6.77 -13.69
CA TRP A 351 -10.17 -8.10 -14.13
C TRP A 351 -10.25 -8.18 -15.65
N THR A 352 -9.22 -8.73 -16.28
CA THR A 352 -9.23 -9.02 -17.71
C THR A 352 -8.66 -10.41 -18.00
N ASP A 353 -9.22 -11.11 -18.96
CA ASP A 353 -8.61 -12.35 -19.46
C ASP A 353 -8.87 -12.61 -20.93
N SER A 354 -8.11 -13.53 -21.52
CA SER A 354 -8.22 -13.87 -22.95
C SER A 354 -9.34 -14.86 -23.27
N ARG A 355 -10.25 -15.18 -22.32
CA ARG A 355 -11.33 -16.15 -22.53
C ARG A 355 -12.63 -15.43 -22.89
N THR A 356 -13.10 -15.66 -24.11
CA THR A 356 -14.37 -15.08 -24.58
C THR A 356 -15.60 -15.88 -24.17
N GLU A 357 -15.43 -17.15 -23.82
CA GLU A 357 -16.50 -18.04 -23.36
C GLU A 357 -16.45 -18.17 -21.84
N LEU A 358 -17.64 -18.15 -21.23
CA LEU A 358 -17.82 -18.65 -19.87
C LEU A 358 -17.63 -20.17 -19.93
N LYS A 359 -16.71 -20.71 -19.13
CA LYS A 359 -16.65 -22.15 -18.90
C LYS A 359 -17.23 -22.44 -17.54
N ALA A 360 -18.05 -23.50 -17.49
CA ALA A 360 -18.46 -24.07 -16.22
C ALA A 360 -17.19 -24.37 -15.39
N PRO A 361 -17.20 -24.04 -14.09
CA PRO A 361 -16.03 -24.21 -13.25
C PRO A 361 -15.57 -25.68 -13.25
N GLU A 362 -14.29 -25.90 -13.54
CA GLU A 362 -13.67 -27.23 -13.51
C GLU A 362 -13.53 -27.70 -12.06
N SER A 363 -14.62 -28.25 -11.49
CA SER A 363 -14.71 -28.85 -10.15
C SER A 363 -14.22 -27.99 -8.96
N PHE A 364 -15.15 -27.51 -8.14
CA PHE A 364 -14.84 -26.92 -6.82
C PHE A 364 -14.62 -27.95 -5.70
N ALA A 365 -14.43 -29.22 -6.04
CA ALA A 365 -14.15 -30.23 -5.02
C ALA A 365 -12.74 -30.00 -4.46
N VAL A 366 -12.65 -29.30 -3.33
CA VAL A 366 -11.43 -29.26 -2.52
C VAL A 366 -11.21 -30.56 -1.74
N ASP A 367 -9.98 -31.04 -1.67
CA ASP A 367 -9.65 -32.33 -1.05
C ASP A 367 -9.89 -32.37 0.49
N GLY A 368 -10.26 -31.25 1.12
CA GLY A 368 -10.54 -31.15 2.56
C GLY A 368 -10.75 -29.70 3.05
N THR A 369 -10.63 -29.51 4.36
CA THR A 369 -10.70 -28.17 4.98
C THR A 369 -9.62 -27.24 4.43
N ALA A 370 -9.99 -26.02 4.06
CA ALA A 370 -9.08 -25.02 3.49
C ALA A 370 -9.41 -23.61 3.99
N ASP A 371 -8.39 -22.77 4.09
CA ASP A 371 -8.54 -21.34 4.33
C ASP A 371 -8.62 -20.62 2.98
N TYR A 372 -9.48 -19.61 2.91
CA TYR A 372 -9.72 -18.76 1.77
C TYR A 372 -9.64 -17.31 2.21
N HIS A 373 -8.99 -16.51 1.38
CA HIS A 373 -8.76 -15.09 1.62
C HIS A 373 -9.54 -14.31 0.58
N PHE A 374 -10.37 -13.39 1.03
CA PHE A 374 -11.25 -12.61 0.19
C PHE A 374 -10.82 -11.15 0.21
N VAL A 375 -10.87 -10.55 -0.98
CA VAL A 375 -10.62 -9.12 -1.20
C VAL A 375 -11.82 -8.57 -1.94
N PHE A 376 -12.45 -7.55 -1.36
CA PHE A 376 -13.70 -7.01 -1.89
C PHE A 376 -13.94 -5.55 -1.53
N ASP A 377 -14.92 -4.95 -2.21
CA ASP A 377 -15.47 -3.64 -1.88
C ASP A 377 -16.56 -3.80 -0.80
N ASP A 378 -16.38 -3.22 0.38
CA ASP A 378 -17.35 -3.32 1.49
C ASP A 378 -18.27 -2.11 1.66
N ASP A 379 -18.12 -1.06 0.86
CA ASP A 379 -19.08 0.04 0.82
C ASP A 379 -20.35 -0.36 0.03
N SER A 380 -21.45 0.31 0.35
CA SER A 380 -22.74 0.16 -0.31
C SER A 380 -23.14 1.40 -1.14
N ALA A 381 -22.34 2.46 -1.09
CA ALA A 381 -22.57 3.73 -1.73
C ALA A 381 -21.89 3.79 -3.10
N ALA A 382 -22.70 3.88 -4.16
CA ALA A 382 -22.19 4.00 -5.52
C ALA A 382 -21.12 5.10 -5.65
N GLU A 383 -20.05 4.75 -6.35
CA GLU A 383 -18.84 5.50 -6.69
C GLU A 383 -17.82 5.59 -5.55
N VAL A 384 -18.07 4.92 -4.43
CA VAL A 384 -17.12 4.72 -3.33
C VAL A 384 -16.49 3.34 -3.44
N VAL A 385 -15.17 3.25 -3.37
CA VAL A 385 -14.47 1.96 -3.30
C VAL A 385 -13.83 1.83 -1.93
N GLU A 386 -14.26 0.87 -1.11
CA GLU A 386 -13.64 0.56 0.19
C GLU A 386 -13.03 -0.84 0.13
N ALA A 387 -11.70 -0.92 0.04
CA ALA A 387 -11.04 -2.22 -0.01
C ALA A 387 -11.13 -2.91 1.37
N HIS A 388 -11.63 -4.14 1.37
CA HIS A 388 -11.73 -5.02 2.52
C HIS A 388 -10.94 -6.31 2.33
N PHE A 389 -10.41 -6.86 3.43
CA PHE A 389 -9.74 -8.17 3.46
C PHE A 389 -10.28 -9.03 4.59
N THR A 390 -10.64 -10.29 4.30
CA THR A 390 -11.04 -11.26 5.33
C THR A 390 -10.53 -12.66 5.01
N THR A 391 -10.43 -13.49 6.04
CA THR A 391 -10.06 -14.91 5.93
C THR A 391 -11.15 -15.79 6.51
N ASP A 392 -11.65 -16.71 5.69
CA ASP A 392 -12.60 -17.74 6.11
C ASP A 392 -12.08 -19.16 5.85
N ARG A 393 -12.32 -20.03 6.84
CA ARG A 393 -12.05 -21.46 6.76
C ARG A 393 -13.26 -22.24 6.28
N PHE A 394 -13.16 -22.90 5.13
CA PHE A 394 -14.17 -23.84 4.66
C PHE A 394 -13.91 -25.25 5.20
N GLU A 395 -14.85 -25.81 5.95
CA GLU A 395 -14.81 -27.20 6.44
C GLU A 395 -15.70 -28.12 5.61
N VAL A 396 -15.10 -29.03 4.85
CA VAL A 396 -15.81 -30.02 4.02
C VAL A 396 -16.52 -31.06 4.90
N ASN A 397 -17.81 -31.28 4.66
CA ASN A 397 -18.66 -32.27 5.36
C ASN A 397 -19.34 -33.28 4.42
N GLY A 398 -18.95 -33.30 3.14
CA GLY A 398 -19.37 -34.28 2.14
C GLY A 398 -19.25 -33.69 0.74
N SER A 399 -19.81 -34.39 -0.24
CA SER A 399 -19.94 -33.91 -1.62
C SER A 399 -21.29 -34.35 -2.20
N ASP A 400 -21.75 -33.64 -3.22
CA ASP A 400 -22.91 -33.98 -4.04
C ASP A 400 -22.55 -33.81 -5.53
N ILE A 401 -23.24 -34.54 -6.40
CA ILE A 401 -23.04 -34.47 -7.87
C ILE A 401 -24.14 -33.59 -8.47
N TYR A 402 -23.73 -32.65 -9.31
CA TYR A 402 -24.60 -31.73 -10.04
C TYR A 402 -24.36 -31.87 -11.53
N SER A 403 -25.41 -31.80 -12.34
CA SER A 403 -25.25 -31.79 -13.81
C SER A 403 -25.27 -30.33 -14.30
N VAL A 404 -24.14 -29.82 -14.78
CA VAL A 404 -24.01 -28.45 -15.32
C VAL A 404 -23.68 -28.54 -16.81
N ALA A 405 -24.48 -27.91 -17.66
CA ALA A 405 -24.32 -27.97 -19.12
C ALA A 405 -24.17 -29.41 -19.67
N GLY A 406 -24.82 -30.39 -19.03
CA GLY A 406 -24.75 -31.81 -19.42
C GLY A 406 -23.49 -32.56 -18.97
N GLN A 407 -22.65 -31.95 -18.11
CA GLN A 407 -21.53 -32.61 -17.44
C GLN A 407 -21.84 -32.81 -15.95
N ASP A 408 -21.53 -33.99 -15.42
CA ASP A 408 -21.64 -34.25 -13.98
C ASP A 408 -20.39 -33.70 -13.28
N ILE A 409 -20.60 -32.76 -12.37
CA ILE A 409 -19.59 -32.11 -11.55
C ILE A 409 -19.85 -32.48 -10.09
N GLU A 410 -18.84 -32.99 -9.40
CA GLU A 410 -18.88 -33.21 -7.96
C GLU A 410 -18.47 -31.93 -7.24
N LEU A 411 -19.30 -31.45 -6.31
CA LEU A 411 -19.06 -30.27 -5.50
C LEU A 411 -19.06 -30.64 -4.02
N ASN A 412 -18.21 -29.98 -3.24
CA ASN A 412 -18.19 -30.17 -1.80
C ASN A 412 -19.38 -29.50 -1.12
N ARG A 413 -19.92 -30.18 -0.11
CA ARG A 413 -20.68 -29.54 0.97
C ARG A 413 -19.73 -29.18 2.10
N GLY A 414 -19.95 -28.04 2.73
CA GLY A 414 -19.15 -27.60 3.86
C GLY A 414 -19.71 -26.37 4.57
N VAL A 415 -18.97 -25.88 5.56
CA VAL A 415 -19.32 -24.71 6.37
C VAL A 415 -18.12 -23.76 6.43
N PHE A 416 -18.34 -22.47 6.16
CA PHE A 416 -17.32 -21.43 6.37
C PHE A 416 -17.27 -20.98 7.84
N LYS A 417 -16.06 -20.70 8.34
CA LYS A 417 -15.80 -20.17 9.68
C LYS A 417 -14.74 -19.07 9.60
N ASN A 418 -15.07 -17.87 10.06
CA ASN A 418 -14.13 -16.76 10.12
C ASN A 418 -13.11 -16.92 11.27
N THR A 419 -11.86 -16.53 11.05
CA THR A 419 -10.74 -16.69 11.99
C THR A 419 -10.42 -15.48 12.88
N ASP A 420 -10.89 -14.27 12.55
CA ASP A 420 -10.35 -13.02 13.11
C ASP A 420 -11.21 -12.36 14.21
N GLY A 421 -12.28 -13.01 14.66
CA GLY A 421 -13.02 -12.56 15.84
C GLY A 421 -13.92 -11.36 15.57
N ILE A 422 -15.15 -11.70 15.17
CA ILE A 422 -16.33 -10.85 14.97
C ILE A 422 -16.28 -9.98 13.71
N VAL A 423 -16.21 -10.64 12.55
CA VAL A 423 -17.41 -10.64 11.68
C VAL A 423 -18.14 -11.93 11.97
N HIS A 424 -19.36 -11.80 12.48
CA HIS A 424 -20.30 -12.88 12.33
C HIS A 424 -20.73 -12.90 10.86
N HIS A 425 -20.36 -13.91 10.07
CA HIS A 425 -21.35 -14.46 9.13
C HIS A 425 -22.41 -15.20 9.97
N THR A 426 -23.15 -14.42 10.75
CA THR A 426 -24.47 -14.81 11.18
C THR A 426 -25.39 -14.06 10.26
N TRP A 427 -26.14 -14.77 9.43
CA TRP A 427 -27.33 -14.16 8.88
C TRP A 427 -28.39 -14.16 10.00
N LYS A 428 -28.36 -13.08 10.80
CA LYS A 428 -29.24 -12.82 11.96
C LYS A 428 -29.26 -13.88 13.08
N GLY A 429 -28.12 -14.45 13.43
CA GLY A 429 -27.95 -15.20 14.69
C GLY A 429 -28.40 -16.67 14.70
N GLU A 430 -28.62 -17.30 13.55
CA GLU A 430 -28.98 -18.74 13.46
C GLU A 430 -27.95 -19.55 12.63
N PRO A 431 -27.79 -20.87 12.86
CA PRO A 431 -26.81 -21.74 12.15
C PRO A 431 -27.14 -21.90 10.67
N VAL A 432 -26.09 -21.95 9.83
CA VAL A 432 -26.17 -22.12 8.36
C VAL A 432 -26.98 -23.36 7.98
N ALA A 433 -28.03 -23.16 7.18
CA ALA A 433 -28.86 -24.21 6.60
C ALA A 433 -28.19 -24.84 5.36
N ASP A 434 -28.77 -25.95 4.89
CA ASP A 434 -28.27 -26.79 3.79
C ASP A 434 -27.89 -25.99 2.53
N VAL A 435 -26.71 -26.25 1.97
CA VAL A 435 -26.34 -25.86 0.60
C VAL A 435 -27.28 -26.59 -0.35
N VAL A 436 -28.25 -25.87 -0.92
CA VAL A 436 -29.11 -26.40 -1.97
C VAL A 436 -28.67 -25.78 -3.28
N ALA A 437 -27.84 -26.47 -4.05
CA ALA A 437 -27.61 -26.06 -5.44
C ALA A 437 -28.85 -26.38 -6.28
N PHE A 438 -29.26 -25.42 -7.09
CA PHE A 438 -30.39 -25.55 -7.99
C PHE A 438 -29.92 -25.91 -9.39
N ASP A 439 -30.64 -26.84 -10.00
CA ASP A 439 -30.49 -27.26 -11.39
C ASP A 439 -31.29 -26.27 -12.25
N ASP A 440 -30.63 -25.26 -12.83
CA ASP A 440 -31.19 -24.50 -13.94
C ASP A 440 -30.62 -25.08 -15.25
N PRO A 441 -31.42 -25.87 -16.00
CA PRO A 441 -30.97 -26.55 -17.21
C PRO A 441 -30.61 -25.59 -18.35
N ASP A 442 -30.95 -24.30 -18.23
CA ASP A 442 -30.66 -23.25 -19.22
C ASP A 442 -29.47 -22.36 -18.80
N SER A 443 -28.85 -22.57 -17.63
CA SER A 443 -27.69 -21.80 -17.15
C SER A 443 -26.37 -22.61 -17.25
N GLU A 444 -25.26 -21.95 -17.60
CA GLU A 444 -23.91 -22.54 -17.61
C GLU A 444 -23.19 -22.45 -16.25
N LEU A 445 -23.89 -21.99 -15.20
CA LEU A 445 -23.30 -21.60 -13.91
C LEU A 445 -23.84 -22.44 -12.76
N VAL A 446 -23.04 -22.57 -11.69
CA VAL A 446 -23.46 -23.20 -10.44
C VAL A 446 -24.02 -22.14 -9.51
N HIS A 447 -25.31 -22.28 -9.17
CA HIS A 447 -25.99 -21.41 -8.21
C HIS A 447 -25.91 -22.02 -6.81
N VAL A 448 -25.34 -21.30 -5.84
CA VAL A 448 -25.42 -21.67 -4.42
C VAL A 448 -26.43 -20.75 -3.74
N ARG A 449 -27.56 -21.33 -3.33
CA ARG A 449 -28.54 -20.61 -2.51
C ARG A 449 -28.25 -20.83 -1.03
N ILE A 450 -28.04 -19.75 -0.29
CA ILE A 450 -27.97 -19.78 1.16
C ILE A 450 -29.35 -19.38 1.70
N GLN A 451 -30.10 -20.37 2.19
CA GLN A 451 -31.42 -20.15 2.77
C GLN A 451 -31.28 -19.92 4.29
N PRO A 452 -31.81 -18.82 4.86
CA PRO A 452 -31.90 -18.65 6.30
C PRO A 452 -33.05 -19.52 6.83
N THR A 453 -32.91 -20.05 8.03
CA THR A 453 -33.86 -20.98 8.64
C THR A 453 -35.24 -20.37 8.96
N ASP A 454 -35.37 -19.04 9.01
CA ASP A 454 -36.55 -18.35 9.55
C ASP A 454 -37.22 -17.32 8.62
N GLY A 455 -36.98 -17.35 7.30
CA GLY A 455 -37.63 -16.40 6.38
C GLY A 455 -37.60 -16.78 4.90
N ASP A 456 -38.30 -15.98 4.09
CA ASP A 456 -38.41 -16.17 2.64
C ASP A 456 -37.37 -15.38 1.81
N ASN A 457 -36.38 -14.76 2.46
CA ASN A 457 -35.28 -14.05 1.77
C ASN A 457 -34.10 -15.01 1.61
N TYR A 458 -33.39 -14.96 0.49
CA TYR A 458 -32.20 -15.79 0.23
C TYR A 458 -31.08 -14.92 -0.35
N GLU A 459 -29.85 -15.20 0.05
CA GLU A 459 -28.64 -14.68 -0.62
C GLU A 459 -28.17 -15.75 -1.60
N GLU A 460 -27.91 -15.35 -2.85
CA GLU A 460 -27.43 -16.24 -3.91
C GLU A 460 -25.97 -15.91 -4.20
N PHE A 461 -25.10 -16.84 -3.86
CA PHE A 461 -23.70 -16.78 -4.26
C PHE A 461 -23.58 -17.54 -5.58
N LEU A 462 -23.14 -16.85 -6.62
CA LEU A 462 -22.79 -17.49 -7.88
C LEU A 462 -21.30 -17.85 -7.79
N LEU A 463 -21.02 -19.15 -7.73
CA LEU A 463 -19.66 -19.64 -7.58
C LEU A 463 -18.81 -19.25 -8.81
N THR A 464 -17.52 -19.05 -8.54
CA THR A 464 -16.45 -18.51 -9.39
C THR A 464 -16.80 -18.32 -10.86
N TYR A 465 -16.84 -17.05 -11.23
CA TYR A 465 -17.16 -16.58 -12.56
C TYR A 465 -15.93 -16.58 -13.48
N ARG A 466 -14.73 -16.36 -12.93
CA ARG A 466 -13.43 -16.58 -13.60
C ARG A 466 -12.43 -17.21 -12.65
N HIS A 467 -11.75 -18.26 -13.10
CA HIS A 467 -10.77 -19.01 -12.32
C HIS A 467 -9.35 -18.89 -12.90
N THR A 468 -8.36 -18.78 -12.02
CA THR A 468 -6.92 -19.03 -12.27
C THR A 468 -6.36 -19.87 -11.12
N PRO A 469 -5.17 -20.48 -11.24
CA PRO A 469 -4.64 -21.35 -10.18
C PRO A 469 -4.50 -20.70 -8.81
N ASP A 470 -4.19 -19.40 -8.76
CA ASP A 470 -3.93 -18.69 -7.51
C ASP A 470 -5.04 -17.66 -7.15
N LEU A 471 -5.95 -17.34 -8.07
CA LEU A 471 -6.94 -16.27 -7.88
C LEU A 471 -8.26 -16.54 -8.62
N ASP A 472 -9.35 -16.28 -7.91
CA ASP A 472 -10.73 -16.46 -8.35
C ASP A 472 -11.49 -15.14 -8.34
N LEU A 473 -12.29 -14.89 -9.38
CA LEU A 473 -13.30 -13.84 -9.40
C LEU A 473 -14.66 -14.45 -9.09
N MET A 474 -15.30 -13.96 -8.04
CA MET A 474 -16.59 -14.41 -7.53
C MET A 474 -17.64 -13.31 -7.65
N TYR A 475 -18.91 -13.69 -7.61
CA TYR A 475 -20.05 -12.76 -7.63
C TYR A 475 -21.03 -13.09 -6.50
N ASN A 476 -21.58 -12.05 -5.88
CA ASN A 476 -22.65 -12.13 -4.90
C ASN A 476 -23.87 -11.33 -5.36
N GLY A 477 -25.05 -11.97 -5.36
CA GLY A 477 -26.32 -11.33 -5.70
C GLY A 477 -27.40 -11.62 -4.65
N ARG A 478 -28.19 -10.61 -4.32
CA ARG A 478 -29.34 -10.76 -3.41
C ARG A 478 -30.65 -10.89 -4.19
N THR A 479 -31.55 -11.76 -3.73
CA THR A 479 -32.87 -11.95 -4.34
C THR A 479 -34.00 -11.75 -3.33
N GLU A 480 -35.06 -11.04 -3.74
CA GLU A 480 -36.27 -10.85 -2.94
C GLU A 480 -37.46 -11.64 -3.51
N ASN A 481 -38.39 -11.96 -2.62
CA ASN A 481 -39.46 -12.94 -2.77
C ASN A 481 -40.56 -12.60 -3.81
N SER A 482 -40.34 -11.60 -4.67
CA SER A 482 -41.29 -11.17 -5.72
C SER A 482 -40.68 -10.94 -7.10
N GLY A 483 -39.42 -11.30 -7.30
CA GLY A 483 -38.65 -11.01 -8.49
C GLY A 483 -37.25 -10.60 -8.09
N ILE A 484 -36.26 -10.94 -8.92
CA ILE A 484 -34.85 -10.57 -8.73
C ILE A 484 -34.80 -9.06 -8.47
N SER A 485 -34.33 -8.68 -7.29
CA SER A 485 -34.19 -7.29 -6.89
C SER A 485 -32.69 -7.03 -6.85
N LEU A 486 -32.19 -6.39 -7.91
CA LEU A 486 -30.77 -6.12 -8.24
C LEU A 486 -30.10 -5.11 -7.28
N LEU A 487 -30.49 -5.07 -6.00
CA LEU A 487 -30.17 -3.93 -5.13
C LEU A 487 -28.74 -3.96 -4.59
N ASN A 488 -28.06 -5.10 -4.58
CA ASN A 488 -26.67 -5.23 -4.15
C ASN A 488 -26.04 -6.40 -4.93
N GLU A 489 -25.33 -6.06 -6.00
CA GLU A 489 -24.51 -6.99 -6.78
C GLU A 489 -23.05 -6.63 -6.55
N SER A 490 -22.24 -7.56 -6.05
CA SER A 490 -20.82 -7.29 -5.80
C SER A 490 -19.91 -8.39 -6.34
N LEU A 491 -18.78 -7.97 -6.92
CA LEU A 491 -17.70 -8.85 -7.36
C LEU A 491 -16.63 -8.91 -6.29
N PHE A 492 -16.14 -10.10 -6.02
CA PHE A 492 -15.13 -10.34 -4.99
C PHE A 492 -13.98 -11.16 -5.56
N LEU A 493 -12.78 -10.96 -5.04
CA LEU A 493 -11.64 -11.80 -5.33
C LEU A 493 -11.46 -12.82 -4.20
N GLN A 494 -11.17 -14.07 -4.57
CA GLN A 494 -10.88 -15.14 -3.63
C GLN A 494 -9.53 -15.77 -3.98
N SER A 495 -8.70 -16.04 -2.97
CA SER A 495 -7.46 -16.79 -3.14
C SER A 495 -7.26 -17.80 -2.02
N ARG A 496 -6.58 -18.90 -2.32
CA ARG A 496 -6.02 -19.83 -1.31
C ARG A 496 -4.61 -19.47 -0.89
N ASN A 497 -4.02 -18.44 -1.50
CA ASN A 497 -2.72 -17.89 -1.17
C ASN A 497 -2.93 -16.57 -0.41
N GLU A 498 -2.72 -16.60 0.91
CA GLU A 498 -2.87 -15.42 1.77
C GLU A 498 -1.97 -14.27 1.32
N THR A 499 -0.71 -14.55 1.03
CA THR A 499 0.28 -13.56 0.60
C THR A 499 -0.18 -12.84 -0.67
N LEU A 500 -0.70 -13.58 -1.65
CA LEU A 500 -1.24 -12.98 -2.88
C LEU A 500 -2.43 -12.06 -2.57
N ALA A 501 -3.41 -12.55 -1.81
CA ALA A 501 -4.58 -11.77 -1.46
C ALA A 501 -4.20 -10.50 -0.67
N ARG A 502 -3.24 -10.59 0.27
CA ARG A 502 -2.73 -9.44 1.03
C ARG A 502 -1.98 -8.44 0.15
N VAL A 503 -1.13 -8.90 -0.77
CA VAL A 503 -0.43 -8.01 -1.71
C VAL A 503 -1.44 -7.28 -2.60
N ILE A 504 -2.45 -7.98 -3.13
CA ILE A 504 -3.53 -7.35 -3.91
C ILE A 504 -4.28 -6.34 -3.06
N PHE A 505 -4.71 -6.71 -1.85
CA PHE A 505 -5.42 -5.84 -0.92
C PHE A 505 -4.64 -4.57 -0.60
N GLU A 506 -3.35 -4.67 -0.24
CA GLU A 506 -2.55 -3.49 0.10
C GLU A 506 -2.28 -2.60 -1.11
N GLN A 507 -2.04 -3.18 -2.29
CA GLN A 507 -1.88 -2.39 -3.52
C GLN A 507 -3.18 -1.71 -3.94
N TRP A 508 -4.32 -2.35 -3.70
CA TRP A 508 -5.62 -1.76 -3.94
C TRP A 508 -5.94 -0.66 -2.93
N SER A 509 -5.79 -0.94 -1.64
CA SER A 509 -6.03 0.00 -0.53
C SER A 509 -5.16 1.26 -0.65
N ALA A 510 -3.92 1.13 -1.14
CA ALA A 510 -3.06 2.29 -1.41
C ALA A 510 -3.56 3.20 -2.55
N LYS A 511 -4.58 2.76 -3.30
CA LYS A 511 -5.21 3.49 -4.40
C LYS A 511 -6.63 3.92 -4.12
N VAL A 512 -7.29 3.29 -3.15
CA VAL A 512 -8.59 3.69 -2.62
C VAL A 512 -8.49 5.13 -2.11
N PRO A 513 -9.32 6.05 -2.63
CA PRO A 513 -9.57 7.35 -2.04
C PRO A 513 -9.86 7.25 -0.54
N ASP A 514 -9.14 8.02 0.27
CA ASP A 514 -9.56 8.24 1.64
C ASP A 514 -10.68 9.28 1.60
N LEU A 515 -11.92 8.81 1.72
CA LEU A 515 -13.13 9.64 1.72
C LEU A 515 -13.45 10.21 3.09
N ASP A 516 -12.63 9.94 4.10
CA ASP A 516 -12.79 10.56 5.39
C ASP A 516 -12.37 12.04 5.35
N ILE A 517 -12.94 12.85 6.23
CA ILE A 517 -12.58 14.28 6.33
C ILE A 517 -11.22 14.47 7.00
N GLU A 518 -10.77 13.48 7.78
CA GLU A 518 -9.48 13.35 8.44
C GLU A 518 -8.30 13.75 7.53
N GLY A 519 -7.18 14.19 8.11
CA GLY A 519 -6.05 14.69 7.32
C GLY A 519 -6.15 16.17 6.98
N THR A 520 -5.31 16.64 6.04
CA THR A 520 -5.15 18.08 5.78
C THR A 520 -5.66 18.48 4.41
N TRP A 521 -6.51 19.51 4.40
CA TRP A 521 -7.06 20.14 3.20
C TRP A 521 -6.54 21.57 3.10
N TYR A 522 -6.10 21.97 1.91
CA TYR A 522 -5.47 23.28 1.74
C TYR A 522 -5.83 23.95 0.42
N PHE A 523 -5.67 25.27 0.41
CA PHE A 523 -5.70 26.08 -0.79
C PHE A 523 -4.78 27.30 -0.64
N GLY A 524 -4.46 27.94 -1.76
CA GLY A 524 -3.54 29.08 -1.78
C GLY A 524 -2.06 28.70 -1.64
N THR A 525 -1.20 29.71 -1.68
CA THR A 525 0.26 29.50 -1.84
C THR A 525 1.12 30.16 -0.77
N GLY A 526 0.55 31.02 0.09
CA GLY A 526 1.29 31.77 1.11
C GLY A 526 2.06 32.97 0.53
N GLY A 527 1.75 33.36 -0.72
CA GLY A 527 2.26 34.55 -1.40
C GLY A 527 1.24 35.70 -1.37
N ASN A 528 0.80 36.15 -2.55
CA ASN A 528 -0.31 37.13 -2.64
C ASN A 528 -1.66 36.54 -2.21
N ASP A 529 -1.79 35.20 -2.30
CA ASP A 529 -2.94 34.45 -1.82
C ASP A 529 -2.49 33.70 -0.54
N PRO A 530 -3.12 33.95 0.62
CA PRO A 530 -2.79 33.26 1.86
C PRO A 530 -2.87 31.74 1.68
N LEU A 531 -1.97 31.00 2.32
CA LEU A 531 -2.07 29.56 2.45
C LEU A 531 -3.03 29.26 3.60
N HIS A 532 -4.14 28.60 3.30
CA HIS A 532 -5.05 28.05 4.28
C HIS A 532 -4.86 26.55 4.29
N ALA A 533 -4.65 25.95 5.46
CA ALA A 533 -4.60 24.50 5.63
C ALA A 533 -5.40 24.12 6.88
N VAL A 534 -6.41 23.29 6.72
CA VAL A 534 -7.18 22.71 7.83
C VAL A 534 -6.82 21.24 7.97
N THR A 535 -6.44 20.85 9.18
CA THR A 535 -6.19 19.46 9.56
C THR A 535 -7.33 18.98 10.45
N PHE A 536 -7.99 17.90 10.05
CA PHE A 536 -8.96 17.17 10.85
C PHE A 536 -8.31 15.91 11.42
N LEU A 537 -8.59 15.61 12.68
CA LEU A 537 -7.97 14.52 13.43
C LEU A 537 -9.02 13.51 13.90
N PRO A 538 -8.70 12.19 13.93
CA PRO A 538 -9.65 11.13 14.29
C PRO A 538 -10.29 11.25 15.67
N ASN A 539 -9.74 12.09 16.56
CA ASN A 539 -10.31 12.38 17.87
C ASN A 539 -11.38 13.49 17.85
N GLY A 540 -11.80 13.94 16.66
CA GLY A 540 -12.78 15.01 16.47
C GLY A 540 -12.22 16.41 16.72
N GLN A 541 -10.89 16.60 16.69
CA GLN A 541 -10.24 17.91 16.80
C GLN A 541 -9.77 18.41 15.44
N PHE A 542 -9.70 19.74 15.28
CA PHE A 542 -9.12 20.34 14.08
C PHE A 542 -8.09 21.42 14.42
N ALA A 543 -7.19 21.66 13.46
CA ALA A 543 -6.27 22.79 13.42
C ALA A 543 -6.34 23.47 12.05
N MET A 544 -6.81 24.71 12.00
CA MET A 544 -6.79 25.54 10.78
C MET A 544 -5.62 26.51 10.88
N LEU A 545 -4.62 26.35 10.02
CA LEU A 545 -3.41 27.14 9.97
C LEU A 545 -3.45 28.05 8.74
N ILE A 546 -3.27 29.35 8.95
CA ILE A 546 -3.36 30.34 7.86
C ILE A 546 -2.10 31.20 7.84
N ALA A 547 -1.37 31.18 6.72
CA ALA A 547 -0.15 31.94 6.49
C ALA A 547 -0.31 32.92 5.32
N GLY A 548 -0.25 34.22 5.60
CA GLY A 548 -0.41 35.27 4.59
C GLY A 548 -0.11 36.69 5.12
N GLU A 549 -0.12 37.67 4.22
CA GLU A 549 0.03 39.08 4.60
C GLU A 549 -1.20 39.56 5.39
N ALA A 550 -0.97 40.19 6.54
CA ALA A 550 -2.05 40.69 7.38
C ALA A 550 -2.87 41.79 6.69
N VAL A 551 -4.18 41.69 6.81
CA VAL A 551 -5.18 42.65 6.30
C VAL A 551 -6.03 43.18 7.46
N SER A 552 -7.11 43.92 7.18
CA SER A 552 -7.89 44.60 8.21
C SER A 552 -8.70 43.68 9.14
N ASP A 553 -8.98 42.47 8.69
CA ASP A 553 -9.89 41.49 9.27
C ASP A 553 -9.23 40.12 9.52
N GLY A 554 -7.98 39.92 9.09
CA GLY A 554 -7.25 38.70 9.43
C GLY A 554 -5.74 38.82 9.26
N GLU A 555 -5.04 37.91 9.93
CA GLU A 555 -3.59 37.83 9.94
C GLU A 555 -3.10 36.37 9.99
N SER A 556 -1.78 36.18 9.84
CA SER A 556 -1.19 34.85 9.97
C SER A 556 -1.39 34.29 11.38
N GLY A 557 -1.89 33.06 11.50
CA GLY A 557 -2.17 32.44 12.79
C GLY A 557 -2.90 31.10 12.65
N ALA A 558 -3.52 30.66 13.74
CA ALA A 558 -4.19 29.37 13.79
C ALA A 558 -5.54 29.45 14.53
N GLU A 559 -6.46 28.60 14.12
CA GLU A 559 -7.65 28.24 14.89
C GLU A 559 -7.59 26.77 15.30
N TRP A 560 -8.01 26.47 16.52
CA TRP A 560 -8.05 25.10 17.05
C TRP A 560 -9.40 24.82 17.66
N GLY A 561 -9.94 23.63 17.47
CA GLY A 561 -11.27 23.33 17.97
C GLY A 561 -11.66 21.87 17.83
N SER A 562 -12.97 21.63 17.93
CA SER A 562 -13.57 20.34 17.61
C SER A 562 -14.43 20.43 16.37
N TYR A 563 -14.59 19.33 15.65
CA TYR A 563 -15.49 19.24 14.50
C TYR A 563 -16.44 18.06 14.62
N ILE A 564 -17.51 18.10 13.82
CA ILE A 564 -18.43 17.01 13.53
C ILE A 564 -18.63 17.05 12.02
N TRP A 565 -18.54 15.89 11.37
CA TRP A 565 -18.84 15.74 9.96
C TRP A 565 -19.67 14.47 9.75
N ASP A 566 -20.62 14.54 8.83
CA ASP A 566 -21.47 13.43 8.44
C ASP A 566 -21.20 13.08 6.97
N HIS A 567 -20.52 11.94 6.74
CA HIS A 567 -20.16 11.46 5.41
C HIS A 567 -21.37 11.19 4.49
N GLU A 568 -22.56 10.92 5.02
CA GLU A 568 -23.74 10.65 4.18
C GLU A 568 -24.39 11.93 3.65
N THR A 569 -24.19 13.05 4.34
CA THR A 569 -24.91 14.31 4.07
C THR A 569 -24.00 15.52 3.82
N ASP A 570 -22.69 15.35 3.99
CA ASP A 570 -21.64 16.37 3.98
C ASP A 570 -21.83 17.48 5.03
N GLU A 571 -22.76 17.31 5.98
CA GLU A 571 -23.04 18.29 7.03
C GLU A 571 -21.80 18.46 7.92
N PHE A 572 -21.30 19.70 8.02
CA PHE A 572 -20.08 20.02 8.76
C PHE A 572 -20.32 21.06 9.84
N GLU A 573 -19.90 20.75 11.07
CA GLU A 573 -19.87 21.68 12.20
C GLU A 573 -18.48 21.74 12.84
N ALA A 574 -18.09 22.93 13.29
CA ALA A 574 -16.81 23.23 13.93
C ALA A 574 -17.04 24.17 15.12
N SER A 575 -16.30 23.93 16.20
CA SER A 575 -16.32 24.73 17.42
C SER A 575 -14.92 25.20 17.74
N VAL A 576 -14.64 26.46 17.39
CA VAL A 576 -13.33 27.10 17.64
C VAL A 576 -13.14 27.35 19.14
N SER A 577 -12.03 26.86 19.68
CA SER A 577 -11.63 26.98 21.09
C SER A 577 -10.44 27.93 21.29
N ILE A 578 -9.56 28.02 20.29
CA ILE A 578 -8.41 28.93 20.25
C ILE A 578 -8.45 29.60 18.88
N ASP A 579 -8.28 30.91 18.85
CA ASP A 579 -8.21 31.73 17.63
C ASP A 579 -7.09 32.74 17.83
N SER A 580 -6.13 32.73 16.89
CA SER A 580 -5.01 33.65 16.86
C SER A 580 -4.86 34.38 15.51
N ASN A 581 -5.87 34.33 14.64
CA ASN A 581 -5.79 34.84 13.26
C ASN A 581 -6.90 35.83 12.90
N GLY A 582 -7.83 36.12 13.83
CA GLY A 582 -8.78 37.23 13.71
C GLY A 582 -10.16 36.75 13.30
N THR A 583 -10.57 36.98 12.05
CA THR A 583 -11.83 36.44 11.52
C THR A 583 -11.59 35.53 10.31
N TRP A 584 -10.37 35.05 10.10
CA TRP A 584 -10.03 34.14 9.02
C TRP A 584 -10.21 32.69 9.47
N GLY A 585 -11.12 31.94 8.85
CA GLY A 585 -11.35 30.53 9.17
C GLY A 585 -12.78 30.29 9.65
N PHE A 586 -12.95 29.32 10.55
CA PHE A 586 -14.25 28.89 11.05
C PHE A 586 -14.81 29.80 12.15
N SER A 587 -14.00 30.72 12.71
CA SER A 587 -14.45 31.66 13.76
C SER A 587 -15.46 32.70 13.28
N SER A 588 -15.55 32.97 11.96
CA SER A 588 -16.53 33.89 11.37
C SER A 588 -17.98 33.36 11.46
N GLY A 589 -18.16 32.05 11.70
CA GLY A 589 -19.45 31.36 11.75
C GLY A 589 -20.06 31.14 10.36
N GLY A 590 -21.14 30.33 10.27
CA GLY A 590 -21.80 30.00 9.00
C GLY A 590 -21.45 28.62 8.44
N LEU A 591 -21.23 27.63 9.31
CA LEU A 591 -20.75 26.31 8.87
C LEU A 591 -21.84 25.56 8.09
N GLY A 592 -21.47 25.08 6.91
CA GLY A 592 -22.35 24.45 5.93
C GLY A 592 -21.93 23.05 5.56
N LEU A 593 -21.60 22.85 4.28
CA LEU A 593 -21.24 21.55 3.73
C LEU A 593 -19.73 21.46 3.50
N PHE A 594 -19.14 20.33 3.85
CA PHE A 594 -17.78 19.94 3.45
C PHE A 594 -17.92 18.74 2.52
N ASP A 595 -18.07 19.02 1.23
CA ASP A 595 -18.35 18.03 0.16
C ASP A 595 -17.01 17.50 -0.38
N ILE A 596 -16.70 16.24 -0.09
CA ILE A 596 -15.49 15.57 -0.57
C ILE A 596 -15.82 14.88 -1.88
N ASP A 597 -15.01 15.12 -2.92
CA ASP A 597 -15.23 14.44 -4.19
C ASP A 597 -15.04 12.92 -4.06
N ALA A 598 -15.62 12.15 -4.97
CA ALA A 598 -15.48 10.68 -5.02
C ALA A 598 -14.03 10.20 -5.13
N THR A 599 -13.06 11.10 -5.39
CA THR A 599 -11.63 10.75 -5.44
C THR A 599 -10.91 10.99 -4.12
N GLY A 600 -11.57 11.58 -3.10
CA GLY A 600 -10.96 11.93 -1.82
C GLY A 600 -9.80 12.92 -1.96
N ARG A 601 -9.67 13.63 -3.09
CA ARG A 601 -8.51 14.49 -3.39
C ARG A 601 -8.86 15.96 -3.44
N THR A 602 -10.10 16.30 -3.74
CA THR A 602 -10.59 17.66 -3.65
C THR A 602 -11.86 17.71 -2.82
N ALA A 603 -12.10 18.87 -2.22
CA ALA A 603 -13.33 19.12 -1.48
C ALA A 603 -13.83 20.53 -1.77
N GLU A 604 -15.12 20.74 -1.65
CA GLU A 604 -15.76 22.05 -1.66
C GLU A 604 -16.32 22.35 -0.28
N TYR A 605 -15.78 23.37 0.39
CA TYR A 605 -16.36 23.90 1.62
C TYR A 605 -17.29 25.06 1.27
N THR A 606 -18.55 24.97 1.71
CA THR A 606 -19.55 26.03 1.52
C THR A 606 -19.93 26.67 2.85
N ASP A 607 -19.72 27.99 2.95
CA ASP A 607 -20.19 28.79 4.08
C ASP A 607 -21.66 29.20 3.87
N GLU A 608 -22.57 28.75 4.73
CA GLU A 608 -23.99 29.07 4.66
C GLU A 608 -24.31 30.54 4.91
N ALA A 609 -23.48 31.27 5.65
CA ALA A 609 -23.73 32.66 5.99
C ALA A 609 -23.46 33.60 4.80
N ASP A 610 -22.45 33.27 3.98
CA ASP A 610 -21.99 34.11 2.87
C ASP A 610 -22.26 33.52 1.47
N GLU A 611 -22.80 32.30 1.37
CA GLU A 611 -23.03 31.54 0.12
C GLU A 611 -21.75 31.42 -0.75
N GLU A 612 -20.57 31.45 -0.11
CA GLU A 612 -19.27 31.34 -0.78
C GLU A 612 -18.75 29.91 -0.65
N THR A 613 -18.32 29.35 -1.79
CA THR A 613 -17.72 28.02 -1.89
C THR A 613 -16.23 28.15 -2.15
N VAL A 614 -15.43 27.40 -1.39
CA VAL A 614 -13.98 27.34 -1.51
C VAL A 614 -13.58 25.92 -1.89
N GLY A 615 -12.84 25.79 -3.00
CA GLY A 615 -12.23 24.51 -3.39
C GLY A 615 -10.93 24.26 -2.63
N LEU A 616 -10.81 23.09 -2.02
CA LEU A 616 -9.66 22.61 -1.28
C LEU A 616 -9.04 21.39 -1.97
N VAL A 617 -7.76 21.17 -1.71
CA VAL A 617 -7.01 19.99 -2.15
C VAL A 617 -6.48 19.25 -0.94
N ARG A 618 -6.59 17.92 -0.90
CA ARG A 618 -6.05 17.09 0.18
C ARG A 618 -4.53 16.98 0.07
N VAL A 619 -3.84 17.01 1.20
CA VAL A 619 -2.42 16.64 1.29
C VAL A 619 -2.35 15.11 1.33
N VAL A 620 -2.11 14.51 0.15
CA VAL A 620 -1.98 13.06 0.01
C VAL A 620 -0.55 12.63 0.37
N THR A 621 -0.42 11.53 1.11
CA THR A 621 0.87 10.91 1.40
C THR A 621 1.56 10.45 0.12
N ASP A 622 2.88 10.50 0.09
CA ASP A 622 3.66 10.07 -1.07
C ASP A 622 4.42 8.77 -0.73
N PRO A 623 4.13 7.64 -1.41
CA PRO A 623 4.85 6.40 -1.17
C PRO A 623 6.35 6.50 -1.49
N GLU A 624 6.74 7.43 -2.37
CA GLU A 624 8.14 7.69 -2.73
C GLU A 624 8.78 8.77 -1.84
N ASN A 625 8.01 9.49 -1.02
CA ASN A 625 8.52 10.47 -0.06
C ASN A 625 7.69 10.42 1.23
N SER A 626 8.14 9.59 2.15
CA SER A 626 7.40 9.31 3.39
C SER A 626 7.26 10.53 4.32
N LEU A 627 7.98 11.64 4.11
CA LEU A 627 7.83 12.85 4.93
C LEU A 627 6.58 13.65 4.55
N ILE A 628 6.13 13.57 3.28
CA ILE A 628 4.92 14.24 2.81
C ILE A 628 3.71 13.73 3.60
N GLY A 629 2.87 14.67 4.02
CA GLY A 629 1.71 14.42 4.86
C GLY A 629 1.69 15.33 6.08
N THR A 630 0.77 15.01 7.00
CA THR A 630 0.56 15.76 8.23
C THR A 630 0.89 14.93 9.45
N TRP A 631 1.47 15.59 10.44
CA TRP A 631 1.95 15.00 11.67
C TRP A 631 1.50 15.85 12.85
N TYR A 632 1.19 15.24 13.97
CA TYR A 632 0.70 15.94 15.15
C TYR A 632 1.30 15.40 16.44
N ASP A 633 1.25 16.22 17.48
CA ASP A 633 1.52 15.82 18.85
C ASP A 633 0.33 16.16 19.75
N THR A 634 0.22 15.44 20.85
CA THR A 634 -0.77 15.70 21.90
C THR A 634 -0.06 16.02 23.21
N VAL A 635 -0.74 16.79 24.07
CA VAL A 635 -0.22 17.10 25.39
C VAL A 635 -0.14 15.82 26.24
N ASP A 636 1.04 15.53 26.81
CA ASP A 636 1.29 14.38 27.68
C ASP A 636 0.13 14.09 28.67
N GLY A 637 -0.53 12.95 28.51
CA GLY A 637 -1.63 12.51 29.37
C GLY A 637 -2.98 13.20 29.11
N SER A 638 -3.16 13.79 27.93
CA SER A 638 -4.36 14.46 27.44
C SER A 638 -4.55 14.17 25.94
N ASP A 639 -5.79 14.20 25.47
CA ASP A 639 -6.09 14.05 24.03
C ASP A 639 -6.01 15.38 23.27
N ALA A 640 -5.62 16.47 23.96
CA ALA A 640 -5.54 17.81 23.38
C ALA A 640 -4.30 17.93 22.48
N VAL A 641 -4.51 18.35 21.24
CA VAL A 641 -3.44 18.56 20.26
C VAL A 641 -2.58 19.76 20.63
N ASP A 642 -1.27 19.55 20.70
CA ASP A 642 -0.28 20.58 21.02
C ASP A 642 0.32 21.21 19.76
N ALA A 643 0.58 20.39 18.74
CA ALA A 643 1.21 20.82 17.50
C ALA A 643 0.69 20.03 16.31
N VAL A 644 0.65 20.66 15.14
CA VAL A 644 0.41 20.05 13.84
C VAL A 644 1.43 20.59 12.85
N ILE A 645 2.07 19.72 12.08
CA ILE A 645 2.98 20.08 10.99
C ILE A 645 2.61 19.35 9.71
N THR A 646 2.48 20.10 8.64
CA THR A 646 2.21 19.60 7.30
C THR A 646 3.41 19.84 6.39
N PHE A 647 3.89 18.79 5.74
CA PHE A 647 4.88 18.86 4.66
C PHE A 647 4.18 18.67 3.32
N PHE A 648 4.21 19.70 2.48
CA PHE A 648 3.56 19.70 1.17
C PHE A 648 4.46 19.09 0.09
N PRO A 649 3.89 18.46 -0.97
CA PRO A 649 4.66 17.89 -2.06
C PRO A 649 5.52 18.89 -2.85
N ASP A 650 5.14 20.16 -2.85
CA ASP A 650 5.86 21.23 -3.56
C ASP A 650 7.04 21.83 -2.77
N GLY A 651 7.41 21.22 -1.64
CA GLY A 651 8.53 21.64 -0.82
C GLY A 651 8.20 22.77 0.16
N ARG A 652 6.92 23.02 0.45
CA ARG A 652 6.48 23.92 1.55
C ARG A 652 6.24 23.15 2.84
N TYR A 653 6.39 23.81 3.99
CA TYR A 653 5.91 23.29 5.27
C TYR A 653 5.08 24.34 6.00
N LEU A 654 4.16 23.87 6.83
CA LEU A 654 3.38 24.69 7.74
C LEU A 654 3.27 23.99 9.09
N LEU A 655 3.84 24.59 10.12
CA LEU A 655 3.75 24.16 11.52
C LEU A 655 2.79 25.10 12.25
N GLY A 656 1.93 24.55 13.09
CA GLY A 656 1.09 25.27 14.02
C GLY A 656 1.22 24.68 15.42
N HIS A 657 1.19 25.55 16.42
CA HIS A 657 1.16 25.18 17.83
C HIS A 657 -0.07 25.79 18.52
N SER A 658 -0.74 25.01 19.36
CA SER A 658 -1.92 25.44 20.11
C SER A 658 -1.57 26.22 21.38
N GLY A 659 -0.33 26.06 21.88
CA GLY A 659 0.14 26.70 23.11
C GLY A 659 -0.46 26.11 24.40
N VAL A 660 -1.18 24.99 24.31
CA VAL A 660 -1.76 24.29 25.46
C VAL A 660 -0.70 23.50 26.24
N GLY A 661 0.36 23.02 25.56
CA GLY A 661 1.50 22.34 26.18
C GLY A 661 2.62 23.29 26.67
N GLU A 662 2.80 24.44 26.01
CA GLU A 662 3.93 25.35 26.28
C GLU A 662 3.58 26.83 26.04
N GLU A 663 3.78 27.67 27.06
CA GLU A 663 3.55 29.11 26.97
C GLU A 663 4.49 29.76 25.95
N GLY A 664 3.94 30.55 25.03
CA GLY A 664 4.71 31.24 23.98
C GLY A 664 4.76 30.50 22.63
N CYS A 665 4.34 29.23 22.59
CA CYS A 665 4.29 28.47 21.34
C CYS A 665 3.06 28.76 20.47
N LEU A 666 2.01 29.41 20.97
CA LEU A 666 0.81 29.68 20.14
C LEU A 666 1.17 30.46 18.87
N GLY A 667 0.83 29.90 17.70
CA GLY A 667 1.07 30.53 16.41
C GLY A 667 1.50 29.53 15.35
N ILE A 668 2.11 30.04 14.27
CA ILE A 668 2.53 29.24 13.13
C ILE A 668 3.98 29.51 12.71
N ASP A 669 4.58 28.54 12.02
CA ASP A 669 5.84 28.66 11.28
C ASP A 669 5.66 28.09 9.88
N HIS A 670 5.81 28.93 8.85
CA HIS A 670 5.59 28.61 7.45
C HIS A 670 6.85 28.89 6.65
N GLY A 671 7.22 27.97 5.76
CA GLY A 671 8.36 28.17 4.89
C GLY A 671 8.53 27.08 3.84
N SER A 672 9.74 26.94 3.31
CA SER A 672 10.12 25.83 2.44
C SER A 672 11.01 24.83 3.15
N TYR A 673 10.99 23.58 2.70
CA TYR A 673 11.88 22.53 3.16
C TYR A 673 12.55 21.83 1.99
N GLN A 674 13.70 21.21 2.28
CA GLN A 674 14.30 20.18 1.45
C GLN A 674 14.63 19.00 2.35
N TRP A 675 14.24 17.81 1.92
CA TRP A 675 14.50 16.58 2.65
C TRP A 675 15.17 15.56 1.74
N ASP A 676 16.20 14.91 2.27
CA ASP A 676 16.86 13.78 1.64
C ASP A 676 16.51 12.52 2.42
N GLN A 677 15.60 11.73 1.86
CA GLN A 677 15.13 10.48 2.46
C GLN A 677 16.27 9.49 2.75
N SER A 678 17.33 9.48 1.94
CA SER A 678 18.44 8.53 2.07
C SER A 678 19.33 8.84 3.27
N THR A 679 19.43 10.13 3.64
CA THR A 679 20.24 10.59 4.76
C THR A 679 19.40 11.05 5.95
N SER A 680 18.07 11.08 5.80
CA SER A 680 17.12 11.76 6.69
C SER A 680 17.40 13.26 6.86
N ALA A 681 18.35 13.85 6.14
CA ALA A 681 18.74 15.24 6.33
C ALA A 681 17.62 16.16 5.88
N ILE A 682 17.26 17.13 6.74
CA ILE A 682 16.26 18.14 6.42
C ILE A 682 16.86 19.53 6.55
N SER A 683 16.44 20.43 5.68
CA SER A 683 16.70 21.86 5.81
C SER A 683 15.40 22.60 5.64
N VAL A 684 15.18 23.62 6.48
CA VAL A 684 14.00 24.48 6.43
C VAL A 684 14.43 25.92 6.20
N ALA A 685 13.66 26.67 5.43
CA ALA A 685 13.83 28.08 5.18
C ALA A 685 12.51 28.80 5.50
N PRO A 686 12.42 29.51 6.64
CA PRO A 686 11.19 30.18 7.05
C PRO A 686 10.84 31.36 6.15
N ILE A 687 9.55 31.57 5.98
CA ILE A 687 8.96 32.73 5.28
C ILE A 687 8.19 33.58 6.30
N THR A 688 7.30 32.95 7.08
CA THR A 688 6.46 33.62 8.07
C THR A 688 6.52 32.85 9.38
N THR A 689 6.72 33.55 10.50
CA THR A 689 6.70 32.94 11.83
C THR A 689 6.00 33.85 12.84
N THR A 690 5.04 33.30 13.58
CA THR A 690 4.33 33.96 14.68
C THR A 690 4.48 33.22 16.00
N THR A 691 5.11 32.04 16.00
CA THR A 691 5.40 31.22 17.18
C THR A 691 6.88 31.31 17.60
N GLU A 692 7.14 31.23 18.91
CA GLU A 692 8.50 31.05 19.44
C GLU A 692 9.03 29.60 19.29
N CYS A 693 8.15 28.65 18.94
CA CYS A 693 8.40 27.22 18.82
C CYS A 693 8.42 26.82 17.34
N ASN A 694 9.43 27.31 16.62
CA ASN A 694 9.59 27.19 15.17
C ASN A 694 10.67 26.17 14.79
N LEU A 695 10.69 25.73 13.53
CA LEU A 695 11.64 24.71 13.04
C LEU A 695 13.03 25.27 12.70
N HIS A 696 13.16 26.60 12.65
CA HIS A 696 14.33 27.30 12.13
C HIS A 696 15.12 28.03 13.22
N ASP A 697 15.01 27.59 14.47
CA ASP A 697 15.77 28.14 15.59
C ASP A 697 17.28 28.12 15.24
N THR A 698 17.88 29.32 15.13
CA THR A 698 19.28 29.45 14.72
C THR A 698 20.25 28.89 15.76
N ASP A 699 19.82 28.75 17.01
CA ASP A 699 20.62 28.20 18.10
C ASP A 699 20.48 26.67 18.22
N ASP A 700 19.42 26.07 17.67
CA ASP A 700 19.20 24.61 17.64
C ASP A 700 18.38 24.15 16.40
N PRO A 701 18.97 24.19 15.19
CA PRO A 701 18.24 23.85 13.97
C PRO A 701 17.92 22.37 13.91
N ILE A 702 16.77 22.02 13.31
CA ILE A 702 16.48 20.64 12.96
C ILE A 702 17.50 20.17 11.89
N LEU A 703 18.07 19.00 12.14
CA LEU A 703 19.12 18.39 11.32
C LEU A 703 18.61 17.21 10.51
N SER A 704 17.68 16.43 11.08
CA SER A 704 17.09 15.29 10.39
C SER A 704 15.62 15.06 10.72
N ALA A 705 14.91 14.47 9.78
CA ALA A 705 13.55 14.00 9.89
C ALA A 705 13.50 12.53 9.47
N THR A 706 13.04 11.64 10.35
CA THR A 706 12.94 10.20 10.10
C THR A 706 11.51 9.75 10.28
N VAL A 707 10.99 8.99 9.32
CA VAL A 707 9.63 8.46 9.34
C VAL A 707 9.69 6.94 9.47
N THR A 708 8.96 6.37 10.43
CA THR A 708 8.85 4.91 10.63
C THR A 708 7.50 4.59 11.26
N ASP A 709 6.75 3.64 10.69
CA ASP A 709 5.48 3.12 11.24
C ASP A 709 4.50 4.21 11.71
N GLY A 710 4.24 5.21 10.87
CA GLY A 710 3.33 6.31 11.20
C GLY A 710 3.86 7.29 12.25
N GLN A 711 5.15 7.24 12.59
CA GLN A 711 5.82 8.19 13.49
C GLN A 711 6.88 9.00 12.74
N LEU A 712 6.86 10.32 12.91
CA LEU A 712 7.90 11.25 12.48
C LEU A 712 8.74 11.65 13.68
N VAL A 713 10.04 11.43 13.60
CA VAL A 713 11.02 11.95 14.55
C VAL A 713 11.80 13.09 13.91
N LEU A 714 11.64 14.30 14.45
CA LEU A 714 12.48 15.45 14.11
C LEU A 714 13.60 15.59 15.14
N GLN A 715 14.84 15.65 14.66
CA GLN A 715 16.04 15.65 15.49
C GLN A 715 16.84 16.93 15.27
N SER A 716 17.13 17.65 16.35
CA SER A 716 18.08 18.77 16.41
C SER A 716 19.45 18.31 16.95
N ALA A 717 20.40 19.24 17.10
CA ALA A 717 21.72 18.92 17.68
C ALA A 717 21.63 18.53 19.17
N GLY A 718 20.61 19.01 19.88
CA GLY A 718 20.43 18.82 21.31
C GLY A 718 19.27 17.91 21.73
N ASP A 719 18.30 17.63 20.85
CA ASP A 719 17.06 16.94 21.23
C ASP A 719 16.28 16.34 20.05
N SER A 720 15.21 15.61 20.36
CA SER A 720 14.29 15.02 19.37
C SER A 720 12.84 15.14 19.80
N VAL A 721 11.93 15.40 18.86
CA VAL A 721 10.48 15.31 19.04
C VAL A 721 9.91 14.21 18.16
N SER A 722 8.94 13.46 18.68
CA SER A 722 8.20 12.42 17.96
C SER A 722 6.78 12.92 17.72
N LEU A 723 6.28 12.74 16.51
CA LEU A 723 4.98 13.17 16.05
C LEU A 723 4.26 11.98 15.43
N SER A 724 2.97 11.85 15.69
CA SER A 724 2.12 10.83 15.08
C SER A 724 1.61 11.31 13.73
N ARG A 725 1.50 10.41 12.77
CA ARG A 725 0.87 10.71 11.49
C ARG A 725 -0.63 10.95 11.72
N VAL A 726 -1.18 11.92 11.01
CA VAL A 726 -2.63 12.01 10.82
C VAL A 726 -2.97 10.96 9.77
N GLU A 727 -3.59 9.88 10.22
CA GLU A 727 -4.13 8.81 9.37
C GLU A 727 -5.54 9.16 8.94
#